data_AF-A0A379LN35-F1
#
_entry.id   AF-A0A379LN35-F1
#
_cell.length_a   1.000
_cell.length_b   1.000
_cell.length_c   1.000
_cell.angle_alpha   90.00
_cell.angle_beta   90.00
_cell.angle_gamma   90.00
#
_symmetry.space_group_name_H-M   'P 1'
#
loop_
_entity.id
_entity.type
_entity.pdbx_description
1 polymer ?
#
loop_
_entity_poly.entity_id
_entity_poly.type
_entity_poly.pdbx_seq_one_letter_code
_entity_poly.pdbx_strand_id
1 'polypeptide(L)'
;MKRKLCASPHFNYKYLVLALSSSLSLSINANAQNQTQPLTTTLYDSPEAMQPAVSTSNHSSSNHSRILTSPTSQRMGGWLSQEFNNGQNSGLKPNSKSDFKTAYEPYYEPAMVWQSSAEVAPQQTQQKTLIADLDHLLKSKSSIKNNLLPLKQWLQSLAATGRVVLPKQDPRYLEANPSIEPVLRTGDTVLLHANPNTVTVLFDNTQACRVLYEAGTKAHNYIDECLTTVNKQMQADDAYLISPDGTIQYIALAKWNAQTQLPPISGSWLWVPDATNGWTKDLALDVAKFIATQGQDLPLPFGQNDNPISLTVSQPVTSRDLPISSSDWGVVGLLQTPTARMHDQGTLVTHISHVDPYTQYNLLLQPFDRLETTVRYSNIDGVSYGPVSPNQDLKDKSLDVKLKLLKEDRWLPELAVGWRDMAGTSLFAGEYLVASKRYGDFDFSLGMGWGYLGARGNIDNPLGNIDDRFDERVVDKGGEGGELSAKSWFTGPTSLFGGIQWHTPYDPLTLKIEYDGNDYQSEPYSDKNLNTKDFPVNIGATWQDLDRGIAVSAGYERGDTLMLGLTLQGDLSKLGRVKPKAYQVKNIEKLPATQYSNLSYRINLGQGDSDTYTNPAIINAFSQATGWKATDLSITQGNVILNVEDYGGAFIKERLQQGMEVLRQVLPADTNFIQIQVSRYGEPVGVFNIDPDTWSQQYLQLPPPSQRIDHPLTITTAVPTYPALNTQVVSHTELPKGSIRFTPSLQQSIGGPDGYLFGIFANANVDYKLWTGSWVDGTAQVRVVDNYDNYSYVADSNLPRVRTNFGEYMTTSRLLMPNLQWNQFKSFGNNLYGLAYAGYLDPMFAGVGAEILYRKPNQPWAVGVDLNHVRQRDFDQHFGLQDYEATTGNISVYWDTPWYDVDMKVSAGQYLAGDKGATLDLSRQFNNGVKMGGWITKTDVSSEEFGEGSLDKGIYVSIPLDTLFSHWSSNSATLVYQPLIRDGGAKLHRKNELIDLTSPLDKSTLDIKNPLAH
;
A
#
# COMPACT_ATOMS: atom_id res chain seq x y z
N MET A 1 52.26 -4.83 46.63
CA MET A 1 52.29 -3.99 45.40
C MET A 1 50.99 -4.22 44.64
N LYS A 2 50.15 -3.19 44.53
CA LYS A 2 48.82 -3.20 43.90
C LYS A 2 48.95 -2.92 42.40
N ARG A 3 48.23 -3.66 41.54
CA ARG A 3 47.75 -3.15 40.23
C ARG A 3 46.28 -3.53 40.09
N LYS A 4 45.44 -2.49 39.98
CA LYS A 4 44.00 -2.55 39.75
C LYS A 4 43.75 -2.91 38.28
N LEU A 5 42.87 -3.88 38.05
CA LEU A 5 42.16 -4.08 36.78
C LEU A 5 41.03 -3.02 36.72
N CYS A 6 40.98 -2.26 35.64
CA CYS A 6 39.87 -1.37 35.32
C CYS A 6 38.68 -2.18 34.81
N ALA A 7 37.50 -1.80 35.28
CA ALA A 7 36.21 -2.36 34.90
C ALA A 7 35.79 -1.85 33.51
N SER A 8 35.35 -2.75 32.65
CA SER A 8 34.57 -2.44 31.43
C SER A 8 33.14 -2.03 31.80
N PRO A 9 32.52 -1.05 31.13
CA PRO A 9 31.09 -0.82 31.24
C PRO A 9 30.35 -1.85 30.37
N HIS A 10 29.53 -2.68 31.02
CA HIS A 10 28.63 -3.62 30.33
C HIS A 10 27.41 -2.88 29.78
N PHE A 11 27.28 -2.84 28.45
CA PHE A 11 26.04 -2.45 27.77
C PHE A 11 25.02 -3.60 27.89
N ASN A 12 23.86 -3.33 28.48
CA ASN A 12 22.89 -4.36 28.86
C ASN A 12 21.86 -4.57 27.73
N TYR A 13 22.09 -5.56 26.86
CA TYR A 13 21.30 -5.88 25.65
C TYR A 13 19.81 -6.23 25.87
N LYS A 14 19.31 -6.25 27.12
CA LYS A 14 17.95 -6.71 27.44
C LYS A 14 16.82 -5.78 27.00
N TYR A 15 17.10 -4.53 26.63
CA TYR A 15 16.05 -3.55 26.33
C TYR A 15 15.71 -3.38 24.84
N LEU A 16 16.58 -3.83 23.91
CA LEU A 16 16.34 -3.67 22.47
C LEU A 16 15.30 -4.66 21.92
N VAL A 17 15.18 -5.84 22.52
CA VAL A 17 14.24 -6.91 22.09
C VAL A 17 12.80 -6.67 22.59
N LEU A 18 12.62 -5.83 23.62
CA LEU A 18 11.29 -5.51 24.18
C LEU A 18 10.52 -4.44 23.38
N ALA A 19 11.20 -3.63 22.56
CA ALA A 19 10.55 -2.60 21.74
C ALA A 19 9.85 -3.17 20.48
N LEU A 20 10.22 -4.37 20.03
CA LEU A 20 9.62 -5.04 18.86
C LEU A 20 8.62 -6.16 19.21
N SER A 21 8.45 -6.50 20.49
CA SER A 21 7.66 -7.68 20.92
C SER A 21 6.42 -7.38 21.77
N SER A 22 6.15 -6.14 22.15
CA SER A 22 4.97 -5.78 22.93
C SER A 22 3.72 -5.54 22.07
N SER A 23 3.27 -6.57 21.33
CA SER A 23 1.86 -6.78 20.89
C SER A 23 1.68 -8.05 20.02
N LEU A 24 2.41 -9.14 20.29
CA LEU A 24 2.12 -10.45 19.72
C LEU A 24 1.70 -11.45 20.82
N SER A 25 0.40 -11.69 20.93
CA SER A 25 -0.14 -12.91 21.54
C SER A 25 -0.86 -13.69 20.45
N LEU A 26 -0.15 -14.66 19.84
CA LEU A 26 -0.69 -15.65 18.90
C LEU A 26 -1.07 -16.92 19.67
N SER A 27 -2.35 -17.25 19.66
CA SER A 27 -2.88 -18.56 20.05
C SER A 27 -3.02 -19.44 18.81
N ILE A 28 -2.22 -20.49 18.71
CA ILE A 28 -2.26 -21.50 17.64
C ILE A 28 -3.06 -22.71 18.15
N ASN A 29 -4.12 -23.08 17.43
CA ASN A 29 -4.76 -24.39 17.53
C ASN A 29 -4.71 -25.05 16.15
N ALA A 30 -3.94 -26.14 16.03
CA ALA A 30 -3.86 -26.97 14.85
C ALA A 30 -4.45 -28.34 15.17
N ASN A 31 -5.43 -28.80 14.38
CA ASN A 31 -5.78 -30.21 14.33
C ASN A 31 -6.42 -30.55 12.98
N ALA A 32 -5.69 -31.30 12.15
CA ALA A 32 -6.21 -31.97 10.97
C ALA A 32 -5.53 -33.34 10.87
N GLN A 33 -6.29 -34.40 11.15
CA GLN A 33 -5.87 -35.79 10.96
C GLN A 33 -6.28 -36.26 9.57
N ASN A 34 -5.29 -36.72 8.78
CA ASN A 34 -5.50 -37.51 7.57
C ASN A 34 -5.47 -39.01 7.95
N GLN A 35 -6.44 -39.78 7.48
CA GLN A 35 -6.39 -41.25 7.47
C GLN A 35 -6.44 -41.76 6.03
N THR A 36 -5.36 -42.42 5.63
CA THR A 36 -5.22 -43.23 4.42
C THR A 36 -5.44 -44.71 4.75
N GLN A 37 -6.16 -45.46 3.90
CA GLN A 37 -6.07 -46.93 3.85
C GLN A 37 -6.22 -47.48 2.41
N PRO A 38 -5.66 -48.67 2.12
CA PRO A 38 -5.30 -49.13 0.77
C PRO A 38 -6.28 -50.15 0.17
N LEU A 39 -6.25 -50.28 -1.16
CA LEU A 39 -7.04 -51.24 -1.95
C LEU A 39 -6.23 -52.50 -2.30
N THR A 40 -6.79 -53.66 -1.99
CA THR A 40 -6.34 -54.99 -2.45
C THR A 40 -7.10 -55.45 -3.68
N THR A 41 -6.36 -55.96 -4.67
CA THR A 41 -6.79 -56.59 -5.92
C THR A 41 -7.08 -58.09 -5.75
N THR A 42 -8.12 -58.60 -6.43
CA THR A 42 -8.20 -60.01 -6.85
C THR A 42 -8.97 -60.18 -8.17
N LEU A 43 -8.38 -60.99 -9.05
CA LEU A 43 -8.83 -61.45 -10.38
C LEU A 43 -9.88 -62.57 -10.29
N TYR A 44 -10.72 -62.76 -11.31
CA TYR A 44 -11.04 -64.07 -11.92
C TYR A 44 -11.81 -63.96 -13.27
N ASP A 45 -11.64 -65.02 -14.06
CA ASP A 45 -11.77 -65.25 -15.50
C ASP A 45 -13.16 -65.43 -16.16
N SER A 46 -13.27 -64.97 -17.44
CA SER A 46 -13.72 -65.64 -18.71
C SER A 46 -15.09 -66.38 -18.83
N PRO A 47 -15.66 -66.72 -20.04
CA PRO A 47 -15.32 -66.42 -21.46
C PRO A 47 -16.52 -66.07 -22.43
N GLU A 48 -16.16 -65.78 -23.69
CA GLU A 48 -16.81 -66.17 -24.98
C GLU A 48 -17.90 -65.32 -25.73
N ALA A 49 -17.48 -64.85 -26.93
CA ALA A 49 -18.01 -65.15 -28.28
C ALA A 49 -18.76 -64.08 -29.13
N MET A 50 -18.04 -63.65 -30.20
CA MET A 50 -18.41 -63.43 -31.62
C MET A 50 -19.42 -62.34 -32.07
N GLN A 51 -18.86 -61.25 -32.63
CA GLN A 51 -19.04 -60.56 -33.95
C GLN A 51 -20.30 -60.85 -34.85
N PRO A 52 -20.73 -59.94 -35.77
CA PRO A 52 -19.91 -58.97 -36.52
C PRO A 52 -20.47 -57.55 -36.78
N ALA A 53 -19.59 -56.76 -37.40
CA ALA A 53 -19.61 -55.35 -37.79
C ALA A 53 -20.80 -54.81 -38.60
N VAL A 54 -21.06 -53.50 -38.46
CA VAL A 54 -21.22 -52.58 -39.60
C VAL A 54 -20.58 -51.22 -39.24
N SER A 55 -19.65 -50.81 -40.08
CA SER A 55 -18.90 -49.55 -40.05
C SER A 55 -19.75 -48.34 -40.48
N THR A 56 -19.68 -47.24 -39.75
CA THR A 56 -19.58 -45.89 -40.34
C THR A 56 -18.72 -45.00 -39.44
N SER A 57 -17.86 -44.23 -40.09
CA SER A 57 -16.75 -43.45 -39.57
C SER A 57 -17.17 -42.26 -38.71
N ASN A 58 -16.65 -42.18 -37.48
CA ASN A 58 -16.68 -41.00 -36.61
C ASN A 58 -15.25 -40.51 -36.37
N HIS A 59 -14.96 -39.27 -36.76
CA HIS A 59 -13.98 -38.42 -36.08
C HIS A 59 -14.49 -36.97 -36.12
N SER A 60 -15.24 -36.59 -35.09
CA SER A 60 -15.45 -35.21 -34.69
C SER A 60 -15.37 -35.15 -33.16
N SER A 61 -14.39 -34.43 -32.64
CA SER A 61 -14.30 -34.06 -31.22
C SER A 61 -15.43 -33.08 -30.90
N SER A 62 -16.45 -33.54 -30.18
CA SER A 62 -17.60 -32.74 -29.77
C SER A 62 -17.26 -31.88 -28.54
N ASN A 63 -16.96 -30.60 -28.75
CA ASN A 63 -17.07 -29.57 -27.71
C ASN A 63 -18.56 -29.32 -27.46
N HIS A 64 -19.12 -29.91 -26.41
CA HIS A 64 -20.50 -29.64 -26.00
C HIS A 64 -20.50 -28.56 -24.91
N SER A 65 -20.72 -27.30 -25.28
CA SER A 65 -21.11 -26.26 -24.33
C SER A 65 -22.61 -26.36 -24.05
N ARG A 66 -23.00 -26.37 -22.77
CA ARG A 66 -24.41 -26.34 -22.35
C ARG A 66 -24.80 -24.91 -22.03
N ILE A 67 -25.76 -24.37 -22.79
CA ILE A 67 -26.30 -23.03 -22.58
C ILE A 67 -27.48 -23.12 -21.62
N LEU A 68 -27.39 -22.39 -20.51
CA LEU A 68 -28.49 -22.20 -19.58
C LEU A 68 -29.07 -20.80 -19.80
N THR A 69 -30.37 -20.74 -20.09
CA THR A 69 -31.11 -19.48 -20.19
C THR A 69 -31.59 -19.08 -18.81
N SER A 70 -31.31 -17.85 -18.42
CA SER A 70 -31.51 -17.39 -17.05
C SER A 70 -32.98 -17.07 -16.70
N PRO A 71 -33.44 -17.43 -15.49
CA PRO A 71 -34.61 -16.78 -14.88
C PRO A 71 -34.30 -15.34 -14.47
N THR A 72 -35.17 -14.40 -14.87
CA THR A 72 -35.01 -12.98 -14.53
C THR A 72 -35.14 -12.74 -13.02
N SER A 73 -34.27 -11.90 -12.45
CA SER A 73 -34.25 -11.49 -11.04
C SER A 73 -33.85 -12.59 -10.03
N GLN A 74 -33.17 -13.65 -10.48
CA GLN A 74 -32.57 -14.64 -9.58
C GLN A 74 -31.07 -14.42 -9.39
N ARG A 75 -30.59 -14.75 -8.19
CA ARG A 75 -29.16 -14.80 -7.86
C ARG A 75 -28.50 -16.01 -8.51
N MET A 76 -27.38 -15.80 -9.18
CA MET A 76 -26.77 -16.80 -10.06
C MET A 76 -26.36 -18.07 -9.32
N GLY A 77 -25.70 -17.96 -8.16
CA GLY A 77 -25.22 -19.12 -7.40
C GLY A 77 -26.37 -20.00 -6.94
N GLY A 78 -27.37 -19.38 -6.30
CA GLY A 78 -28.58 -20.07 -5.83
C GLY A 78 -29.35 -20.79 -6.93
N TRP A 79 -29.47 -20.16 -8.09
CA TRP A 79 -30.10 -20.76 -9.27
C TRP A 79 -29.26 -21.92 -9.82
N LEU A 80 -27.94 -21.74 -10.01
CA LEU A 80 -27.06 -22.80 -10.52
C LEU A 80 -27.03 -24.02 -9.59
N SER A 81 -26.98 -23.82 -8.26
CA SER A 81 -27.05 -24.94 -7.32
C SER A 81 -28.37 -25.70 -7.41
N GLN A 82 -29.49 -25.01 -7.62
CA GLN A 82 -30.79 -25.65 -7.85
C GLN A 82 -30.80 -26.43 -9.17
N GLU A 83 -30.28 -25.87 -10.26
CA GLU A 83 -30.15 -26.57 -11.55
C GLU A 83 -29.31 -27.85 -11.40
N PHE A 84 -28.20 -27.78 -10.67
CA PHE A 84 -27.34 -28.94 -10.41
C PHE A 84 -27.98 -29.98 -9.49
N ASN A 85 -28.78 -29.55 -8.49
CA ASN A 85 -29.50 -30.44 -7.58
C ASN A 85 -30.77 -31.06 -8.20
N ASN A 86 -31.53 -30.30 -8.99
CA ASN A 86 -32.74 -30.77 -9.67
C ASN A 86 -32.42 -31.81 -10.75
N GLY A 87 -31.25 -31.71 -11.38
CA GLY A 87 -30.69 -32.78 -12.19
C GLY A 87 -30.61 -34.10 -11.40
N GLN A 88 -30.16 -34.09 -10.14
CA GLN A 88 -30.05 -35.32 -9.34
C GLN A 88 -31.40 -35.97 -9.00
N ASN A 89 -32.52 -35.22 -9.02
CA ASN A 89 -33.84 -35.70 -8.65
C ASN A 89 -34.72 -36.15 -9.83
N SER A 90 -34.25 -36.08 -11.09
CA SER A 90 -35.06 -36.38 -12.28
C SER A 90 -35.26 -37.88 -12.58
N GLY A 91 -35.01 -38.79 -11.63
CA GLY A 91 -35.75 -40.05 -11.52
C GLY A 91 -35.65 -41.09 -12.64
N LEU A 92 -34.68 -41.03 -13.55
CA LEU A 92 -34.38 -42.16 -14.43
C LEU A 92 -33.45 -43.13 -13.69
N LYS A 93 -34.02 -44.26 -13.24
CA LYS A 93 -33.23 -45.40 -12.74
C LYS A 93 -32.32 -45.89 -13.90
N PRO A 94 -30.99 -45.83 -13.77
CA PRO A 94 -30.10 -46.37 -14.79
C PRO A 94 -30.19 -47.90 -14.77
N ASN A 95 -30.53 -48.51 -15.91
CA ASN A 95 -30.65 -49.97 -16.04
C ASN A 95 -29.28 -50.66 -16.20
N SER A 96 -28.16 -49.93 -16.24
CA SER A 96 -26.82 -50.50 -16.31
C SER A 96 -25.73 -49.58 -15.73
N LYS A 97 -24.61 -50.17 -15.28
CA LYS A 97 -23.42 -49.43 -14.81
C LYS A 97 -22.74 -48.62 -15.92
N SER A 98 -23.02 -48.88 -17.20
CA SER A 98 -22.58 -48.05 -18.33
C SER A 98 -23.39 -46.77 -18.50
N ASP A 99 -24.64 -46.73 -18.01
CA ASP A 99 -25.50 -45.53 -18.05
C ASP A 99 -25.15 -44.51 -16.95
N PHE A 100 -24.33 -44.89 -15.96
CA PHE A 100 -23.81 -43.94 -14.96
C PHE A 100 -22.79 -42.96 -15.54
N LYS A 101 -22.21 -43.23 -16.71
CA LYS A 101 -21.21 -42.35 -17.34
C LYS A 101 -21.80 -41.34 -18.34
N THR A 102 -23.04 -41.52 -18.78
CA THR A 102 -23.65 -40.72 -19.87
C THR A 102 -24.66 -39.68 -19.41
N ALA A 103 -24.99 -39.60 -18.11
CA ALA A 103 -26.06 -38.72 -17.63
C ALA A 103 -25.60 -37.36 -17.03
N TYR A 104 -24.32 -37.18 -16.72
CA TYR A 104 -23.83 -35.92 -16.12
C TYR A 104 -22.38 -35.65 -16.53
N GLU A 105 -22.16 -34.80 -17.52
CA GLU A 105 -20.81 -34.27 -17.75
C GLU A 105 -20.47 -33.29 -16.60
N PRO A 106 -19.37 -33.51 -15.86
CA PRO A 106 -18.86 -32.50 -14.94
C PRO A 106 -18.41 -31.29 -15.77
N TYR A 107 -19.08 -30.15 -15.61
CA TYR A 107 -18.59 -28.91 -16.19
C TYR A 107 -17.26 -28.53 -15.53
N TYR A 108 -16.40 -27.86 -16.29
CA TYR A 108 -15.15 -27.33 -15.78
C TYR A 108 -15.40 -25.94 -15.20
N GLU A 109 -15.40 -25.84 -13.86
CA GLU A 109 -15.74 -24.61 -13.13
C GLU A 109 -14.99 -23.36 -13.62
N PRO A 110 -13.66 -23.39 -13.85
CA PRO A 110 -12.94 -22.23 -14.38
C PRO A 110 -13.45 -21.76 -15.74
N ALA A 111 -14.05 -22.64 -16.56
CA ALA A 111 -14.57 -22.28 -17.87
C ALA A 111 -16.07 -21.89 -17.86
N MET A 112 -16.70 -21.73 -16.70
CA MET A 112 -18.06 -21.18 -16.66
C MET A 112 -18.06 -19.72 -17.11
N VAL A 113 -18.99 -19.36 -18.01
CA VAL A 113 -19.10 -18.01 -18.55
C VAL A 113 -20.48 -17.43 -18.27
N TRP A 114 -20.54 -16.27 -17.61
CA TRP A 114 -21.73 -15.43 -17.58
C TRP A 114 -21.69 -14.45 -18.74
N GLN A 115 -22.74 -14.43 -19.56
CA GLN A 115 -22.92 -13.43 -20.60
C GLN A 115 -24.08 -12.50 -20.22
N SER A 116 -23.79 -11.21 -20.22
CA SER A 116 -24.74 -10.14 -19.98
C SER A 116 -24.97 -9.36 -21.27
N SER A 117 -26.24 -9.21 -21.64
CA SER A 117 -26.62 -8.39 -22.80
C SER A 117 -26.17 -6.93 -22.68
N ALA A 118 -26.01 -6.43 -21.44
CA ALA A 118 -25.53 -5.07 -21.17
C ALA A 118 -24.07 -4.85 -21.57
N GLU A 119 -23.24 -5.89 -21.63
CA GLU A 119 -21.81 -5.77 -21.96
C GLU A 119 -21.53 -5.86 -23.46
N VAL A 120 -22.50 -6.25 -24.28
CA VAL A 120 -22.28 -6.44 -25.73
C VAL A 120 -21.88 -5.12 -26.41
N ALA A 121 -22.61 -4.03 -26.18
CA ALA A 121 -22.30 -2.73 -26.79
C ALA A 121 -21.01 -2.08 -26.24
N PRO A 122 -20.73 -2.10 -24.93
CA PRO A 122 -19.42 -1.73 -24.37
C PRO A 122 -18.26 -2.51 -24.99
N GLN A 123 -18.38 -3.83 -25.13
CA GLN A 123 -17.35 -4.67 -25.75
C GLN A 123 -17.17 -4.35 -27.24
N GLN A 124 -18.24 -4.07 -27.99
CA GLN A 124 -18.14 -3.59 -29.38
C GLN A 124 -17.41 -2.24 -29.46
N THR A 125 -17.61 -1.37 -28.48
CA THR A 125 -16.91 -0.07 -28.40
C THR A 125 -15.43 -0.29 -28.09
N GLN A 126 -15.12 -1.15 -27.11
CA GLN A 126 -13.75 -1.56 -26.79
C GLN A 126 -13.04 -2.17 -28.00
N GLN A 127 -13.72 -3.05 -28.75
CA GLN A 127 -13.20 -3.63 -29.99
C GLN A 127 -12.89 -2.53 -31.01
N LYS A 128 -13.81 -1.59 -31.26
CA LYS A 128 -13.57 -0.48 -32.20
C LYS A 128 -12.36 0.37 -31.80
N THR A 129 -12.21 0.68 -30.51
CA THR A 129 -11.04 1.41 -29.99
C THR A 129 -9.75 0.61 -30.22
N LEU A 130 -9.73 -0.66 -29.83
CA LEU A 130 -8.60 -1.57 -30.05
C LEU A 130 -8.18 -1.61 -31.53
N ILE A 131 -9.15 -1.72 -32.43
CA ILE A 131 -8.90 -1.73 -33.88
C ILE A 131 -8.33 -0.38 -34.37
N ALA A 132 -8.78 0.74 -33.81
CA ALA A 132 -8.24 2.07 -34.13
C ALA A 132 -6.80 2.23 -33.64
N ASP A 133 -6.48 1.71 -32.45
CA ASP A 133 -5.12 1.75 -31.90
C ASP A 133 -4.16 0.84 -32.68
N LEU A 134 -4.63 -0.33 -33.13
CA LEU A 134 -3.90 -1.17 -34.07
C LEU A 134 -3.67 -0.47 -35.42
N ASP A 135 -4.65 0.30 -35.92
CA ASP A 135 -4.47 1.12 -37.12
C ASP A 135 -3.41 2.20 -36.94
N HIS A 136 -3.34 2.80 -35.75
CA HIS A 136 -2.29 3.76 -35.42
C HIS A 136 -0.90 3.08 -35.42
N LEU A 137 -0.77 1.91 -34.80
CA LEU A 137 0.48 1.13 -34.80
C LEU A 137 0.90 0.77 -36.24
N LEU A 138 -0.03 0.25 -37.06
CA LEU A 138 0.20 -0.11 -38.46
C LEU A 138 0.64 1.09 -39.33
N LYS A 139 0.10 2.28 -39.07
CA LYS A 139 0.52 3.52 -39.76
C LYS A 139 1.90 3.98 -39.33
N SER A 140 2.22 3.85 -38.03
CA SER A 140 3.51 4.26 -37.48
C SER A 140 4.67 3.39 -37.96
N LYS A 141 4.41 2.12 -38.30
CA LYS A 141 5.42 1.15 -38.73
C LYS A 141 4.95 0.35 -39.96
N SER A 142 5.24 0.86 -41.15
CA SER A 142 4.85 0.18 -42.40
C SER A 142 5.52 -1.19 -42.60
N SER A 143 6.68 -1.43 -41.98
CA SER A 143 7.45 -2.68 -42.09
C SER A 143 6.75 -3.89 -41.48
N ILE A 144 5.88 -3.70 -40.48
CA ILE A 144 5.21 -4.79 -39.75
C ILE A 144 3.77 -5.04 -40.25
N LYS A 145 3.35 -4.30 -41.29
CA LYS A 145 1.98 -4.33 -41.81
C LYS A 145 1.52 -5.73 -42.22
N ASN A 146 2.39 -6.51 -42.86
CA ASN A 146 2.06 -7.86 -43.33
C ASN A 146 1.85 -8.85 -42.18
N ASN A 147 2.41 -8.58 -41.00
CA ASN A 147 2.28 -9.44 -39.82
C ASN A 147 1.04 -9.08 -39.02
N LEU A 148 0.77 -7.78 -38.79
CA LEU A 148 -0.33 -7.35 -37.92
C LEU A 148 -1.68 -7.19 -38.62
N LEU A 149 -1.72 -7.00 -39.95
CA LEU A 149 -2.99 -6.85 -40.66
C LEU A 149 -3.91 -8.07 -40.53
N PRO A 150 -3.42 -9.33 -40.62
CA PRO A 150 -4.21 -10.52 -40.34
C PRO A 150 -4.76 -10.54 -38.91
N LEU A 151 -3.96 -10.13 -37.91
CA LEU A 151 -4.42 -10.08 -36.51
C LEU A 151 -5.57 -9.10 -36.36
N LYS A 152 -5.44 -7.90 -36.92
CA LYS A 152 -6.51 -6.91 -36.96
C LYS A 152 -7.78 -7.50 -37.59
N GLN A 153 -7.66 -8.16 -38.75
CA GLN A 153 -8.80 -8.76 -39.45
C GLN A 153 -9.47 -9.88 -38.63
N TRP A 154 -8.68 -10.72 -37.97
CA TRP A 154 -9.22 -11.76 -37.10
C TRP A 154 -9.94 -11.15 -35.89
N LEU A 155 -9.31 -10.22 -35.18
CA LEU A 155 -9.93 -9.51 -34.05
C LEU A 155 -11.21 -8.77 -34.47
N GLN A 156 -11.26 -8.20 -35.67
CA GLN A 156 -12.46 -7.57 -36.25
C GLN A 156 -13.57 -8.58 -36.57
N SER A 157 -13.23 -9.82 -36.89
CA SER A 157 -14.21 -10.87 -37.22
C SER A 157 -14.90 -11.45 -36.00
N LEU A 158 -14.32 -11.28 -34.80
CA LEU A 158 -14.86 -11.78 -33.55
C LEU A 158 -16.07 -10.95 -33.10
N ALA A 159 -17.11 -11.63 -32.62
CA ALA A 159 -18.29 -10.98 -32.07
C ALA A 159 -18.06 -10.58 -30.61
N ALA A 160 -18.72 -9.50 -30.18
CA ALA A 160 -18.87 -9.21 -28.76
C ALA A 160 -19.77 -10.25 -28.11
N THR A 161 -19.28 -10.92 -27.06
CA THR A 161 -19.96 -12.05 -26.42
C THR A 161 -20.83 -11.62 -25.24
N GLY A 162 -20.61 -10.42 -24.70
CA GLY A 162 -21.23 -9.98 -23.44
C GLY A 162 -20.64 -10.66 -22.20
N ARG A 163 -19.53 -11.40 -22.33
CA ARG A 163 -18.90 -12.11 -21.22
C ARG A 163 -18.51 -11.17 -20.07
N VAL A 164 -18.88 -11.53 -18.85
CA VAL A 164 -18.48 -10.86 -17.61
C VAL A 164 -17.55 -11.78 -16.83
N VAL A 165 -16.41 -11.25 -16.38
CA VAL A 165 -15.48 -11.95 -15.50
C VAL A 165 -16.01 -11.94 -14.07
N LEU A 166 -16.18 -13.14 -13.50
CA LEU A 166 -16.57 -13.33 -12.11
C LEU A 166 -15.34 -13.42 -11.22
N PRO A 167 -15.39 -12.93 -9.96
CA PRO A 167 -14.32 -13.16 -8.99
C PRO A 167 -14.06 -14.64 -8.72
N LYS A 168 -15.10 -15.47 -8.85
CA LYS A 168 -15.04 -16.93 -8.74
C LYS A 168 -16.26 -17.57 -9.41
N GLN A 169 -16.08 -18.73 -10.04
CA GLN A 169 -17.10 -19.41 -10.84
C GLN A 169 -17.89 -20.45 -10.03
N ASP A 170 -17.41 -20.85 -8.86
CA ASP A 170 -18.10 -21.78 -7.96
C ASP A 170 -19.46 -21.23 -7.46
N PRO A 171 -20.59 -21.90 -7.75
CA PRO A 171 -21.92 -21.47 -7.32
C PRO A 171 -22.10 -21.34 -5.81
N ARG A 172 -21.52 -22.24 -5.02
CA ARG A 172 -21.61 -22.22 -3.55
C ARG A 172 -20.80 -21.09 -2.96
N TYR A 173 -19.67 -20.76 -3.60
CA TYR A 173 -18.90 -19.58 -3.21
C TYR A 173 -19.67 -18.29 -3.50
N LEU A 174 -20.36 -18.21 -4.64
CA LEU A 174 -21.22 -17.06 -4.96
C LEU A 174 -22.37 -16.94 -3.95
N GLU A 175 -23.06 -18.04 -3.63
CA GLU A 175 -24.11 -18.05 -2.59
C GLU A 175 -23.60 -17.60 -1.21
N ALA A 176 -22.39 -18.02 -0.85
CA ALA A 176 -21.78 -17.65 0.42
C ALA A 176 -21.32 -16.18 0.47
N ASN A 177 -21.20 -15.52 -0.69
CA ASN A 177 -20.72 -14.14 -0.82
C ASN A 177 -21.67 -13.28 -1.69
N PRO A 178 -22.86 -12.91 -1.17
CA PRO A 178 -23.89 -12.22 -1.94
C PRO A 178 -23.45 -10.90 -2.61
N SER A 179 -22.48 -10.18 -2.03
CA SER A 179 -21.96 -8.91 -2.55
C SER A 179 -21.18 -9.03 -3.86
N ILE A 180 -20.65 -10.23 -4.15
CA ILE A 180 -19.94 -10.54 -5.40
C ILE A 180 -20.72 -11.50 -6.30
N GLU A 181 -21.97 -11.79 -5.93
CA GLU A 181 -22.87 -12.63 -6.69
C GLU A 181 -23.71 -11.79 -7.67
N PRO A 182 -23.77 -12.15 -8.95
CA PRO A 182 -24.66 -11.50 -9.89
C PRO A 182 -26.13 -11.79 -9.64
N VAL A 183 -26.98 -10.78 -9.86
CA VAL A 183 -28.41 -10.97 -10.07
C VAL A 183 -28.67 -10.98 -11.57
N LEU A 184 -29.15 -12.11 -12.06
CA LEU A 184 -29.33 -12.34 -13.49
C LEU A 184 -30.51 -11.55 -14.05
N ARG A 185 -30.33 -11.03 -15.26
CA ARG A 185 -31.30 -10.17 -15.94
C ARG A 185 -31.92 -10.86 -17.14
N THR A 186 -32.98 -10.25 -17.66
CA THR A 186 -33.58 -10.70 -18.91
C THR A 186 -32.56 -10.65 -20.03
N GLY A 187 -32.33 -11.79 -20.69
CA GLY A 187 -31.35 -11.92 -21.77
C GLY A 187 -29.95 -12.35 -21.32
N ASP A 188 -29.70 -12.53 -20.03
CA ASP A 188 -28.45 -13.12 -19.55
C ASP A 188 -28.44 -14.64 -19.79
N THR A 189 -27.25 -15.17 -20.10
CA THR A 189 -27.01 -16.61 -20.27
C THR A 189 -25.81 -17.06 -19.45
N VAL A 190 -25.82 -18.33 -19.05
CA VAL A 190 -24.66 -18.98 -18.44
C VAL A 190 -24.25 -20.17 -19.31
N LEU A 191 -23.00 -20.18 -19.74
CA LEU A 191 -22.40 -21.23 -20.54
C LEU A 191 -21.55 -22.14 -19.65
N LEU A 192 -21.80 -23.45 -19.73
CA LEU A 192 -21.02 -24.47 -19.06
C LEU A 192 -20.20 -25.23 -20.10
N HIS A 193 -18.88 -25.29 -19.91
CA HIS A 193 -17.97 -25.98 -20.83
C HIS A 193 -17.39 -27.25 -20.19
N ALA A 194 -17.07 -28.23 -21.03
CA ALA A 194 -16.27 -29.38 -20.62
C ALA A 194 -14.80 -28.98 -20.42
N ASN A 195 -14.09 -29.74 -19.57
CA ASN A 195 -12.66 -29.48 -19.30
C ASN A 195 -11.85 -29.65 -20.59
N PRO A 196 -11.20 -28.59 -21.09
CA PRO A 196 -10.23 -28.74 -22.17
C PRO A 196 -9.03 -29.57 -21.69
N ASN A 197 -8.21 -30.04 -22.60
CA ASN A 197 -6.93 -30.70 -22.30
C ASN A 197 -5.75 -30.01 -22.99
N THR A 198 -5.89 -28.72 -23.31
CA THR A 198 -4.90 -27.96 -24.09
C THR A 198 -4.67 -26.57 -23.52
N VAL A 199 -3.47 -26.04 -23.75
CA VAL A 199 -3.15 -24.60 -23.66
C VAL A 199 -2.94 -24.07 -25.07
N THR A 200 -3.49 -22.91 -25.39
CA THR A 200 -3.38 -22.29 -26.71
C THR A 200 -2.34 -21.18 -26.68
N VAL A 201 -1.41 -21.14 -27.63
CA VAL A 201 -0.46 -20.04 -27.79
C VAL A 201 -0.80 -19.28 -29.08
N LEU A 202 -0.90 -17.96 -29.00
CA LEU A 202 -1.24 -17.07 -30.11
C LEU A 202 -0.16 -15.99 -30.27
N PHE A 203 0.30 -15.82 -31.51
CA PHE A 203 1.29 -14.82 -31.89
C PHE A 203 0.67 -13.66 -32.69
N ASP A 204 1.37 -12.53 -32.74
CA ASP A 204 0.87 -11.31 -33.40
C ASP A 204 0.80 -11.37 -34.93
N ASN A 205 1.47 -12.34 -35.54
CA ASN A 205 1.33 -12.70 -36.94
C ASN A 205 0.16 -13.67 -37.21
N THR A 206 -0.71 -13.90 -36.22
CA THR A 206 -1.84 -14.84 -36.19
C THR A 206 -1.49 -16.32 -36.21
N GLN A 207 -0.21 -16.70 -36.25
CA GLN A 207 0.16 -18.09 -36.05
C GLN A 207 -0.23 -18.52 -34.63
N ALA A 208 -0.82 -19.70 -34.51
CA ALA A 208 -1.22 -20.24 -33.24
C ALA A 208 -1.01 -21.76 -33.21
N CYS A 209 -0.86 -22.31 -32.01
CA CYS A 209 -0.87 -23.75 -31.80
C CYS A 209 -1.61 -24.11 -30.51
N ARG A 210 -2.22 -25.29 -30.49
CA ARG A 210 -2.69 -25.93 -29.26
C ARG A 210 -1.63 -26.90 -28.77
N VAL A 211 -1.31 -26.85 -27.49
CA VAL A 211 -0.36 -27.75 -26.86
C VAL A 211 -1.09 -28.56 -25.79
N LEU A 212 -0.84 -29.86 -25.70
CA LEU A 212 -1.43 -30.70 -24.65
C LEU A 212 -1.05 -30.17 -23.27
N TYR A 213 -2.06 -30.05 -22.40
CA TYR A 213 -1.89 -29.55 -21.04
C TYR A 213 -1.14 -30.56 -20.16
N GLU A 214 -0.14 -30.07 -19.45
CA GLU A 214 0.59 -30.78 -18.40
C GLU A 214 0.60 -29.95 -17.11
N ALA A 215 0.25 -30.59 -15.99
CA ALA A 215 0.11 -29.92 -14.71
C ALA A 215 1.46 -29.42 -14.17
N GLY A 216 1.51 -28.16 -13.73
CA GLY A 216 2.71 -27.53 -13.17
C GLY A 216 3.69 -27.01 -14.21
N THR A 217 3.48 -27.30 -15.50
CA THR A 217 4.28 -26.75 -16.59
C THR A 217 4.07 -25.25 -16.70
N LYS A 218 5.17 -24.51 -16.80
CA LYS A 218 5.20 -23.05 -16.87
C LYS A 218 4.84 -22.55 -18.28
N ALA A 219 4.37 -21.30 -18.38
CA ALA A 219 3.95 -20.69 -19.65
C ALA A 219 5.08 -20.66 -20.69
N HIS A 220 6.33 -20.43 -20.25
CA HIS A 220 7.49 -20.40 -21.14
C HIS A 220 7.64 -21.69 -21.97
N ASN A 221 7.45 -22.86 -21.35
CA ASN A 221 7.60 -24.16 -22.04
C ASN A 221 6.56 -24.33 -23.16
N TYR A 222 5.31 -23.89 -22.93
CA TYR A 222 4.27 -23.91 -23.95
C TYR A 222 4.61 -22.97 -25.12
N ILE A 223 5.12 -21.78 -24.81
CA ILE A 223 5.51 -20.78 -25.82
C ILE A 223 6.71 -21.29 -26.63
N ASP A 224 7.73 -21.84 -26.00
CA ASP A 224 8.93 -22.38 -26.65
C ASP A 224 8.59 -23.55 -27.59
N GLU A 225 7.72 -24.48 -27.16
CA GLU A 225 7.22 -25.57 -28.02
C GLU A 225 6.49 -25.02 -29.26
N CYS A 226 5.70 -23.96 -29.08
CA CYS A 226 4.99 -23.32 -30.18
C CYS A 226 5.94 -22.56 -31.12
N LEU A 227 6.89 -21.79 -30.59
CA LEU A 227 7.89 -21.05 -31.37
C LEU A 227 8.73 -21.99 -32.23
N THR A 228 9.16 -23.12 -31.68
CA THR A 228 9.95 -24.12 -32.42
C THR A 228 9.14 -24.83 -33.51
N THR A 229 7.83 -24.94 -33.36
CA THR A 229 6.95 -25.65 -34.30
C THR A 229 6.38 -24.74 -35.39
N VAL A 230 5.81 -23.58 -35.02
CA VAL A 230 5.04 -22.73 -35.94
C VAL A 230 5.67 -21.36 -36.22
N ASN A 231 6.49 -20.80 -35.31
CA ASN A 231 6.97 -19.42 -35.43
C ASN A 231 8.44 -19.22 -34.98
N LYS A 232 9.39 -19.76 -35.76
CA LYS A 232 10.82 -19.84 -35.38
C LYS A 232 11.58 -18.50 -35.33
N GLN A 233 11.03 -17.42 -35.89
CA GLN A 233 11.75 -16.14 -36.04
C GLN A 233 11.29 -15.06 -35.06
N MET A 234 10.27 -15.34 -34.26
CA MET A 234 9.68 -14.39 -33.33
C MET A 234 10.49 -14.26 -32.03
N GLN A 235 10.48 -13.04 -31.45
CA GLN A 235 11.10 -12.76 -30.16
C GLN A 235 10.03 -12.41 -29.12
N ALA A 236 9.95 -13.22 -28.07
CA ALA A 236 9.00 -13.07 -26.99
C ALA A 236 9.68 -12.54 -25.73
N ASP A 237 9.47 -11.26 -25.42
CA ASP A 237 9.91 -10.68 -24.14
C ASP A 237 8.82 -10.75 -23.07
N ASP A 238 7.56 -10.72 -23.52
CA ASP A 238 6.37 -10.65 -22.69
C ASP A 238 5.27 -11.56 -23.27
N ALA A 239 4.39 -12.05 -22.41
CA ALA A 239 3.16 -12.73 -22.77
C ALA A 239 2.04 -12.39 -21.78
N TYR A 240 0.80 -12.68 -22.18
CA TYR A 240 -0.39 -12.52 -21.36
C TYR A 240 -1.08 -13.87 -21.26
N LEU A 241 -1.10 -14.42 -20.06
CA LEU A 241 -1.86 -15.62 -19.71
C LEU A 241 -3.30 -15.23 -19.44
N ILE A 242 -4.20 -15.66 -20.31
CA ILE A 242 -5.64 -15.50 -20.20
C ILE A 242 -6.19 -16.84 -19.75
N SER A 243 -6.58 -16.92 -18.49
CA SER A 243 -7.17 -18.12 -17.91
C SER A 243 -8.59 -18.36 -18.45
N PRO A 244 -9.08 -19.60 -18.42
CA PRO A 244 -10.45 -19.94 -18.79
C PRO A 244 -11.52 -19.12 -18.08
N ASP A 245 -11.25 -18.62 -16.87
CA ASP A 245 -12.14 -17.79 -16.04
C ASP A 245 -12.21 -16.33 -16.51
N GLY A 246 -11.34 -15.93 -17.44
CA GLY A 246 -11.22 -14.59 -17.99
C GLY A 246 -10.23 -13.69 -17.23
N THR A 247 -9.55 -14.22 -16.20
CA THR A 247 -8.45 -13.51 -15.54
C THR A 247 -7.23 -13.42 -16.46
N ILE A 248 -6.49 -12.33 -16.34
CA ILE A 248 -5.32 -12.04 -17.18
C ILE A 248 -4.12 -11.82 -16.28
N GLN A 249 -3.03 -12.52 -16.58
CA GLN A 249 -1.74 -12.35 -15.92
C GLN A 249 -0.68 -11.97 -16.94
N TYR A 250 0.04 -10.88 -16.68
CA TYR A 250 1.25 -10.54 -17.42
C TYR A 250 2.39 -11.49 -17.05
N ILE A 251 3.13 -11.96 -18.05
CA ILE A 251 4.25 -12.87 -17.91
C ILE A 251 5.45 -12.26 -18.61
N ALA A 252 6.53 -12.05 -17.87
CA ALA A 252 7.82 -11.68 -18.43
C ALA A 252 8.63 -12.95 -18.76
N LEU A 253 9.17 -13.01 -19.99
CA LEU A 253 9.79 -14.21 -20.56
C LEU A 253 11.29 -14.06 -20.81
N ALA A 254 11.75 -12.84 -21.12
CA ALA A 254 13.14 -12.63 -21.49
C ALA A 254 14.06 -12.64 -20.27
N LYS A 255 15.34 -12.95 -20.50
CA LYS A 255 16.35 -12.99 -19.44
C LYS A 255 16.48 -11.67 -18.67
N TRP A 256 16.15 -10.54 -19.28
CA TRP A 256 16.26 -9.21 -18.65
C TRP A 256 15.05 -8.86 -17.76
N ASN A 257 13.90 -9.51 -17.93
CA ASN A 257 12.67 -9.21 -17.18
C ASN A 257 12.01 -10.44 -16.51
N ALA A 258 12.56 -11.64 -16.67
CA ALA A 258 11.97 -12.90 -16.20
C ALA A 258 11.45 -12.82 -14.76
N GLN A 259 10.22 -13.25 -14.51
CA GLN A 259 9.60 -13.16 -13.18
C GLN A 259 9.03 -14.49 -12.73
N THR A 260 8.71 -14.61 -11.46
CA THR A 260 7.99 -15.79 -10.98
C THR A 260 6.65 -15.90 -11.71
N GLN A 261 6.35 -17.08 -12.27
CA GLN A 261 5.13 -17.31 -13.06
C GLN A 261 4.24 -18.37 -12.43
N LEU A 262 2.93 -18.12 -12.41
CA LEU A 262 1.95 -19.14 -12.14
C LEU A 262 1.82 -20.05 -13.38
N PRO A 263 1.75 -21.37 -13.20
CA PRO A 263 1.54 -22.27 -14.32
C PRO A 263 0.15 -22.02 -14.94
N PRO A 264 0.02 -22.00 -16.28
CA PRO A 264 -1.28 -22.00 -16.95
C PRO A 264 -2.14 -23.18 -16.50
N ILE A 265 -3.45 -22.99 -16.42
CA ILE A 265 -4.40 -24.09 -16.23
C ILE A 265 -4.93 -24.56 -17.58
N SER A 266 -5.57 -25.73 -17.62
CA SER A 266 -6.12 -26.26 -18.88
C SER A 266 -7.14 -25.29 -19.49
N GLY A 267 -7.05 -25.04 -20.79
CA GLY A 267 -7.91 -24.12 -21.53
C GLY A 267 -7.41 -22.68 -21.60
N SER A 268 -6.26 -22.40 -20.97
CA SER A 268 -5.67 -21.06 -21.00
C SER A 268 -5.18 -20.67 -22.40
N TRP A 269 -5.20 -19.36 -22.67
CA TRP A 269 -4.60 -18.74 -23.84
C TRP A 269 -3.35 -17.97 -23.43
N LEU A 270 -2.26 -18.12 -24.18
CA LEU A 270 -1.02 -17.36 -24.06
C LEU A 270 -0.92 -16.44 -25.28
N TRP A 271 -1.26 -15.17 -25.08
CA TRP A 271 -1.07 -14.13 -26.09
C TRP A 271 0.36 -13.60 -26.01
N VAL A 272 1.11 -13.71 -27.10
CA VAL A 272 2.53 -13.36 -27.16
C VAL A 272 2.74 -12.33 -28.28
N PRO A 273 2.85 -11.03 -27.97
CA PRO A 273 3.23 -10.01 -28.94
C PRO A 273 4.73 -10.07 -29.27
N ASP A 274 5.13 -9.80 -30.50
CA ASP A 274 6.56 -9.77 -30.88
C ASP A 274 7.22 -8.50 -30.33
N ALA A 275 8.29 -8.68 -29.57
CA ALA A 275 9.01 -7.59 -28.91
C ALA A 275 9.57 -6.54 -29.90
N THR A 276 9.82 -6.92 -31.15
CA THR A 276 10.39 -6.04 -32.19
C THR A 276 9.34 -5.20 -32.91
N ASN A 277 8.05 -5.57 -32.81
CA ASN A 277 6.96 -4.88 -33.48
C ASN A 277 6.56 -3.56 -32.78
N GLY A 278 7.09 -3.27 -31.59
CA GLY A 278 6.86 -2.01 -30.85
C GLY A 278 5.46 -1.88 -30.27
N TRP A 279 4.92 -3.01 -29.80
CA TRP A 279 3.72 -3.02 -28.98
C TRP A 279 3.91 -2.17 -27.72
N THR A 280 2.93 -1.32 -27.41
CA THR A 280 2.82 -0.74 -26.08
C THR A 280 2.21 -1.78 -25.14
N LYS A 281 2.54 -1.71 -23.85
CA LYS A 281 1.98 -2.64 -22.84
C LYS A 281 0.46 -2.54 -22.78
N ASP A 282 -0.09 -1.32 -22.84
CA ASP A 282 -1.53 -1.08 -22.81
C ASP A 282 -2.24 -1.70 -24.02
N LEU A 283 -1.70 -1.52 -25.23
CA LEU A 283 -2.30 -2.08 -26.44
C LEU A 283 -2.26 -3.62 -26.44
N ALA A 284 -1.14 -4.21 -26.01
CA ALA A 284 -1.02 -5.66 -25.90
C ALA A 284 -1.96 -6.23 -24.83
N LEU A 285 -2.13 -5.52 -23.71
CA LEU A 285 -3.10 -5.86 -22.67
C LEU A 285 -4.54 -5.73 -23.18
N ASP A 286 -4.85 -4.74 -24.00
CA ASP A 286 -6.20 -4.55 -24.55
C ASP A 286 -6.57 -5.65 -25.57
N VAL A 287 -5.60 -6.17 -26.33
CA VAL A 287 -5.77 -7.42 -27.09
C VAL A 287 -6.10 -8.58 -26.15
N ALA A 288 -5.33 -8.76 -25.07
CA ALA A 288 -5.57 -9.83 -24.11
C ALA A 288 -6.95 -9.71 -23.43
N LYS A 289 -7.36 -8.49 -23.04
CA LYS A 289 -8.70 -8.20 -22.49
C LYS A 289 -9.80 -8.57 -23.48
N PHE A 290 -9.63 -8.21 -24.75
CA PHE A 290 -10.62 -8.57 -25.76
C PHE A 290 -10.69 -10.08 -25.98
N ILE A 291 -9.56 -10.79 -26.07
CA ILE A 291 -9.52 -12.26 -26.15
C ILE A 291 -10.18 -12.89 -24.91
N ALA A 292 -9.95 -12.35 -23.71
CA ALA A 292 -10.57 -12.84 -22.49
C ALA A 292 -12.10 -12.80 -22.53
N THR A 293 -12.71 -11.90 -23.30
CA THR A 293 -14.17 -11.87 -23.51
C THR A 293 -14.68 -13.06 -24.33
N GLN A 294 -13.84 -13.73 -25.12
CA GLN A 294 -14.29 -14.73 -26.09
C GLN A 294 -14.58 -16.11 -25.45
N GLY A 295 -13.84 -16.48 -24.41
CA GLY A 295 -13.99 -17.78 -23.76
C GLY A 295 -13.22 -18.93 -24.44
N GLN A 296 -13.46 -20.15 -23.96
CA GLN A 296 -12.77 -21.36 -24.43
C GLN A 296 -13.10 -21.75 -25.88
N ASP A 297 -14.30 -21.37 -26.35
CA ASP A 297 -14.82 -21.71 -27.68
C ASP A 297 -14.21 -20.86 -28.81
N LEU A 298 -13.29 -19.95 -28.50
CA LEU A 298 -12.59 -19.11 -29.47
C LEU A 298 -11.85 -19.99 -30.51
N PRO A 299 -12.22 -19.95 -31.80
CA PRO A 299 -11.49 -20.69 -32.83
C PRO A 299 -10.13 -20.06 -33.13
N LEU A 300 -9.17 -20.88 -33.56
CA LEU A 300 -7.88 -20.39 -34.02
C LEU A 300 -8.05 -19.48 -35.25
N PRO A 301 -7.16 -18.48 -35.44
CA PRO A 301 -7.24 -17.55 -36.57
C PRO A 301 -7.29 -18.25 -37.92
N PHE A 302 -8.26 -17.89 -38.74
CA PHE A 302 -8.41 -18.35 -40.13
C PHE A 302 -8.49 -19.89 -40.31
N GLY A 303 -8.98 -20.62 -39.30
CA GLY A 303 -9.16 -22.07 -39.40
C GLY A 303 -7.85 -22.87 -39.43
N GLN A 304 -6.81 -22.35 -38.76
CA GLN A 304 -5.55 -23.08 -38.55
C GLN A 304 -5.75 -24.44 -37.88
N ASN A 305 -4.75 -25.31 -38.02
CA ASN A 305 -4.78 -26.68 -37.50
C ASN A 305 -5.01 -26.70 -35.98
N ASP A 306 -6.11 -27.32 -35.57
CA ASP A 306 -6.55 -27.39 -34.17
C ASP A 306 -6.04 -28.66 -33.45
N ASN A 307 -5.28 -29.52 -34.14
CA ASN A 307 -4.71 -30.72 -33.53
C ASN A 307 -3.62 -30.34 -32.51
N PRO A 308 -3.73 -30.79 -31.25
CA PRO A 308 -2.76 -30.42 -30.24
C PRO A 308 -1.41 -31.11 -30.44
N ILE A 309 -0.32 -30.37 -30.20
CA ILE A 309 1.04 -30.89 -30.15
C ILE A 309 1.42 -31.28 -28.71
N SER A 310 2.34 -32.23 -28.55
CA SER A 310 2.86 -32.64 -27.24
C SER A 310 4.05 -31.77 -26.83
N LEU A 311 4.23 -31.53 -25.53
CA LEU A 311 5.44 -30.93 -24.98
C LEU A 311 6.62 -31.91 -25.12
N THR A 312 7.70 -31.47 -25.78
CA THR A 312 8.90 -32.27 -26.01
C THR A 312 9.86 -32.20 -24.81
N VAL A 313 9.88 -31.07 -24.09
CA VAL A 313 10.78 -30.83 -22.97
C VAL A 313 10.09 -29.98 -21.89
N SER A 314 9.79 -30.56 -20.72
CA SER A 314 9.39 -29.82 -19.52
C SER A 314 10.64 -29.48 -18.67
N GLN A 315 11.58 -28.70 -19.20
CA GLN A 315 12.70 -28.28 -18.34
C GLN A 315 12.16 -27.31 -17.28
N PRO A 316 12.56 -27.44 -16.02
CA PRO A 316 12.31 -26.41 -15.03
C PRO A 316 13.25 -25.23 -15.31
N VAL A 317 12.88 -24.34 -16.23
CA VAL A 317 13.50 -23.00 -16.23
C VAL A 317 13.01 -22.30 -14.96
N THR A 318 13.93 -21.97 -14.07
CA THR A 318 13.62 -21.19 -12.87
C THR A 318 13.46 -19.72 -13.27
N SER A 319 12.30 -19.38 -13.82
CA SER A 319 11.87 -17.98 -13.92
C SER A 319 11.52 -17.51 -12.52
N ARG A 320 12.32 -16.59 -11.98
CA ARG A 320 12.21 -16.08 -10.62
C ARG A 320 12.38 -14.57 -10.60
N ASP A 321 11.78 -13.93 -9.61
CA ASP A 321 12.10 -12.54 -9.27
C ASP A 321 13.50 -12.49 -8.63
N LEU A 322 14.24 -11.42 -8.88
CA LEU A 322 15.54 -11.21 -8.24
C LEU A 322 15.32 -10.38 -6.98
N PRO A 323 15.49 -10.94 -5.78
CA PRO A 323 15.32 -10.21 -4.53
C PRO A 323 16.27 -9.02 -4.45
N ILE A 324 15.72 -7.87 -4.11
CA ILE A 324 16.46 -6.64 -3.89
C ILE A 324 16.95 -6.61 -2.44
N SER A 325 18.18 -6.15 -2.21
CA SER A 325 18.77 -6.05 -0.88
C SER A 325 19.39 -4.70 -0.59
N SER A 326 19.42 -4.35 0.70
CA SER A 326 20.13 -3.17 1.21
C SER A 326 21.64 -3.36 1.11
N SER A 327 22.32 -2.24 0.84
CA SER A 327 23.74 -2.06 1.05
C SER A 327 24.02 -1.75 2.52
N ASP A 328 25.29 -1.66 2.92
CA ASP A 328 25.71 -1.30 4.27
C ASP A 328 25.13 0.06 4.70
N TRP A 329 24.91 0.92 3.71
CA TRP A 329 24.34 2.27 3.80
C TRP A 329 22.81 2.32 3.85
N GLY A 330 22.15 1.16 3.89
CA GLY A 330 20.70 1.02 3.98
C GLY A 330 19.93 1.28 2.69
N VAL A 331 20.50 2.02 1.74
CA VAL A 331 19.98 2.17 0.37
C VAL A 331 20.03 0.84 -0.38
N VAL A 332 19.21 0.69 -1.42
CA VAL A 332 19.30 -0.52 -2.26
C VAL A 332 20.63 -0.54 -3.01
N GLY A 333 21.39 -1.64 -2.85
CA GLY A 333 22.76 -1.70 -3.36
C GLY A 333 23.47 -3.04 -3.22
N LEU A 334 24.77 -3.02 -3.49
CA LEU A 334 25.67 -4.16 -3.37
C LEU A 334 26.13 -4.32 -1.91
N LEU A 335 27.37 -3.93 -1.57
CA LEU A 335 27.86 -3.83 -0.19
C LEU A 335 28.01 -2.35 0.20
N GLN A 336 29.00 -1.65 -0.35
CA GLN A 336 29.24 -0.23 -0.10
C GLN A 336 28.54 0.68 -1.13
N THR A 337 28.24 0.14 -2.32
CA THR A 337 27.81 0.91 -3.49
C THR A 337 26.30 0.75 -3.77
N PRO A 338 25.63 1.81 -4.28
CA PRO A 338 24.23 1.74 -4.66
C PRO A 338 24.05 1.02 -6.01
N THR A 339 22.83 0.53 -6.27
CA THR A 339 22.40 0.08 -7.60
C THR A 339 21.24 0.94 -8.11
N ALA A 340 20.88 0.81 -9.38
CA ALA A 340 19.72 1.51 -9.95
C ALA A 340 18.38 0.89 -9.50
N ARG A 341 18.42 -0.30 -8.87
CA ARG A 341 17.25 -1.02 -8.36
C ARG A 341 16.58 -0.24 -7.23
N MET A 342 15.27 -0.43 -7.11
CA MET A 342 14.41 0.16 -6.08
C MET A 342 13.35 -0.85 -5.65
N HIS A 343 12.91 -0.77 -4.40
CA HIS A 343 11.77 -1.55 -3.94
C HIS A 343 10.46 -1.07 -4.60
N ASP A 344 9.40 -1.85 -4.43
CA ASP A 344 8.04 -1.45 -4.80
C ASP A 344 7.53 -0.35 -3.85
N GLN A 345 6.70 0.56 -4.37
CA GLN A 345 6.04 1.58 -3.56
C GLN A 345 5.33 1.01 -2.32
N GLY A 346 5.37 1.75 -1.21
CA GLY A 346 4.80 1.32 0.07
C GLY A 346 5.75 0.46 0.91
N THR A 347 6.91 0.07 0.38
CA THR A 347 7.92 -0.68 1.13
C THR A 347 8.55 0.17 2.23
N LEU A 348 8.62 -0.40 3.43
CA LEU A 348 9.38 0.07 4.58
C LEU A 348 10.50 -0.95 4.86
N VAL A 349 11.74 -0.49 4.97
CA VAL A 349 12.88 -1.35 5.32
C VAL A 349 13.62 -0.75 6.51
N THR A 350 13.89 -1.58 7.51
CA THR A 350 14.83 -1.28 8.60
C THR A 350 16.08 -2.13 8.39
N HIS A 351 17.25 -1.52 8.31
CA HIS A 351 18.51 -2.22 8.07
C HIS A 351 19.57 -1.80 9.09
N ILE A 352 20.24 -2.78 9.70
CA ILE A 352 21.36 -2.55 10.60
C ILE A 352 22.58 -3.25 10.01
N SER A 353 23.69 -2.54 9.88
CA SER A 353 24.97 -3.08 9.41
C SER A 353 26.10 -2.69 10.35
N HIS A 354 27.15 -3.50 10.37
CA HIS A 354 28.39 -3.19 11.06
C HIS A 354 29.58 -3.56 10.18
N VAL A 355 30.41 -2.55 9.89
CA VAL A 355 31.70 -2.64 9.19
C VAL A 355 32.65 -1.73 9.95
N ASP A 356 33.51 -2.33 10.78
CA ASP A 356 34.40 -1.60 11.69
C ASP A 356 35.06 -0.37 11.02
N PRO A 357 35.02 0.83 11.63
CA PRO A 357 34.44 1.19 12.92
C PRO A 357 32.96 1.64 12.85
N TYR A 358 32.27 1.46 11.73
CA TYR A 358 30.94 2.01 11.50
C TYR A 358 29.84 1.00 11.82
N THR A 359 28.90 1.39 12.67
CA THR A 359 27.62 0.71 12.82
C THR A 359 26.51 1.60 12.31
N GLN A 360 25.73 1.14 11.33
CA GLN A 360 24.72 1.95 10.67
C GLN A 360 23.32 1.42 10.97
N TYR A 361 22.40 2.32 11.29
CA TYR A 361 20.98 2.04 11.49
C TYR A 361 20.19 2.82 10.46
N ASN A 362 19.42 2.12 9.64
CA ASN A 362 18.79 2.68 8.46
C ASN A 362 17.29 2.43 8.48
N LEU A 363 16.52 3.44 8.06
CA LEU A 363 15.10 3.36 7.78
C LEU A 363 14.86 3.85 6.35
N LEU A 364 14.58 2.93 5.44
CA LEU A 364 14.27 3.24 4.04
C LEU A 364 12.75 3.25 3.84
N LEU A 365 12.29 4.31 3.19
CA LEU A 365 10.93 4.53 2.73
C LEU A 365 10.91 4.54 1.20
N GLN A 366 9.99 3.79 0.61
CA GLN A 366 9.74 3.78 -0.83
C GLN A 366 8.36 4.40 -1.11
N PRO A 367 8.18 5.74 -1.03
CA PRO A 367 6.88 6.35 -1.29
C PRO A 367 6.42 6.12 -2.73
N PHE A 368 7.32 6.08 -3.72
CA PHE A 368 7.01 5.79 -5.13
C PHE A 368 7.99 4.79 -5.72
N ASP A 369 7.62 4.08 -6.78
CA ASP A 369 8.50 3.15 -7.53
C ASP A 369 9.74 3.85 -8.16
N ARG A 370 9.78 5.19 -8.08
CA ARG A 370 10.85 6.05 -8.63
C ARG A 370 11.59 6.89 -7.58
N LEU A 371 11.18 6.85 -6.31
CA LEU A 371 11.78 7.65 -5.25
C LEU A 371 12.02 6.76 -4.03
N GLU A 372 13.29 6.57 -3.72
CA GLU A 372 13.77 5.91 -2.50
C GLU A 372 14.33 6.99 -1.57
N THR A 373 13.99 6.92 -0.30
CA THR A 373 14.46 7.84 0.73
C THR A 373 14.92 7.05 1.94
N THR A 374 16.16 7.26 2.38
CA THR A 374 16.73 6.52 3.51
C THR A 374 17.19 7.48 4.58
N VAL A 375 16.67 7.31 5.78
CA VAL A 375 17.24 7.91 6.99
C VAL A 375 18.30 6.98 7.52
N ARG A 376 19.50 7.51 7.74
CA ARG A 376 20.59 6.75 8.34
C ARG A 376 21.10 7.45 9.59
N TYR A 377 21.42 6.61 10.56
CA TYR A 377 22.13 6.97 11.76
C TYR A 377 23.41 6.13 11.84
N SER A 378 24.56 6.79 11.74
CA SER A 378 25.88 6.16 11.72
C SER A 378 26.56 6.36 13.06
N ASN A 379 26.94 5.27 13.71
CA ASN A 379 27.81 5.27 14.88
C ASN A 379 29.25 4.98 14.46
N ILE A 380 30.21 5.75 15.00
CA ILE A 380 31.65 5.59 14.73
C ILE A 380 32.37 5.18 16.01
N ASP A 381 32.67 3.89 16.14
CA ASP A 381 33.23 3.30 17.36
C ASP A 381 34.61 3.89 17.70
N GLY A 382 34.80 4.27 18.96
CA GLY A 382 36.09 4.75 19.47
C GLY A 382 36.37 6.25 19.20
N VAL A 383 35.47 6.95 18.52
CA VAL A 383 35.55 8.40 18.32
C VAL A 383 34.64 9.09 19.33
N SER A 384 35.18 9.95 20.20
CA SER A 384 34.34 10.63 21.20
C SER A 384 33.36 11.61 20.54
N TYR A 385 32.09 11.61 20.97
CA TYR A 385 31.07 12.58 20.56
C TYR A 385 31.46 14.03 20.90
N GLY A 386 32.33 14.22 21.90
CA GLY A 386 32.87 15.51 22.30
C GLY A 386 32.72 15.79 23.80
N PRO A 387 33.06 17.01 24.26
CA PRO A 387 33.08 17.37 25.67
C PRO A 387 31.73 17.24 26.39
N VAL A 388 30.63 17.37 25.64
CA VAL A 388 29.26 17.30 26.18
C VAL A 388 28.86 15.86 26.49
N SER A 389 29.36 14.89 25.70
CA SER A 389 29.08 13.45 25.87
C SER A 389 30.36 12.62 25.70
N PRO A 390 31.35 12.75 26.61
CA PRO A 390 32.68 12.18 26.42
C PRO A 390 32.70 10.65 26.44
N ASN A 391 31.69 10.02 27.03
CA ASN A 391 31.54 8.57 27.13
C ASN A 391 30.67 7.97 26.01
N GLN A 392 30.28 8.76 25.02
CA GLN A 392 29.55 8.28 23.84
C GLN A 392 30.41 8.34 22.60
N ASP A 393 30.25 7.34 21.73
CA ASP A 393 30.81 7.34 20.39
C ASP A 393 30.12 8.41 19.53
N LEU A 394 30.84 8.99 18.56
CA LEU A 394 30.36 9.99 17.63
C LEU A 394 29.26 9.41 16.76
N LYS A 395 28.19 10.18 16.58
CA LYS A 395 27.01 9.76 15.83
C LYS A 395 26.69 10.78 14.75
N ASP A 396 26.56 10.31 13.53
CA ASP A 396 26.17 11.09 12.38
C ASP A 396 24.74 10.74 11.92
N LYS A 397 24.04 11.73 11.39
CA LYS A 397 22.67 11.62 10.88
C LYS A 397 22.64 12.09 9.45
N SER A 398 22.04 11.29 8.59
CA SER A 398 21.96 11.62 7.18
C SER A 398 20.62 11.24 6.57
N LEU A 399 20.25 11.98 5.53
CA LEU A 399 19.14 11.68 4.64
C LEU A 399 19.69 11.40 3.24
N ASP A 400 19.41 10.21 2.74
CA ASP A 400 19.75 9.80 1.39
C ASP A 400 18.51 9.82 0.50
N VAL A 401 18.67 10.25 -0.74
CA VAL A 401 17.60 10.27 -1.76
C VAL A 401 18.11 9.64 -3.04
N LYS A 402 17.32 8.73 -3.64
CA LYS A 402 17.62 8.14 -4.94
C LYS A 402 16.39 8.23 -5.84
N LEU A 403 16.62 8.68 -7.07
CA LEU A 403 15.61 8.89 -8.10
C LEU A 403 15.84 7.97 -9.29
N LYS A 404 14.82 7.23 -9.70
CA LYS A 404 14.84 6.40 -10.91
C LYS A 404 14.52 7.26 -12.13
N LEU A 405 15.49 7.38 -13.02
CA LEU A 405 15.41 8.16 -14.26
C LEU A 405 14.79 7.34 -15.39
N LEU A 406 15.28 6.11 -15.59
CA LEU A 406 14.82 5.20 -16.64
C LEU A 406 14.51 3.85 -16.03
N LYS A 407 13.39 3.25 -16.43
CA LYS A 407 13.09 1.85 -16.14
C LYS A 407 13.85 0.97 -17.14
N GLU A 408 14.34 -0.18 -16.68
CA GLU A 408 14.95 -1.15 -17.58
C GLU A 408 13.96 -1.57 -18.68
N ASP A 409 14.45 -1.60 -19.92
CA ASP A 409 13.77 -2.22 -21.05
C ASP A 409 14.70 -3.26 -21.69
N ARG A 410 14.42 -3.68 -22.93
CA ARG A 410 15.28 -4.63 -23.65
C ARG A 410 16.71 -4.12 -23.86
N TRP A 411 16.90 -2.86 -24.23
CA TRP A 411 18.18 -2.29 -24.69
C TRP A 411 18.82 -1.38 -23.66
N LEU A 412 18.01 -0.61 -22.94
CA LEU A 412 18.45 0.35 -21.93
C LEU A 412 18.49 -0.32 -20.55
N PRO A 413 19.52 -0.03 -19.74
CA PRO A 413 19.53 -0.40 -18.33
C PRO A 413 18.54 0.47 -17.54
N GLU A 414 18.17 0.00 -16.35
CA GLU A 414 17.59 0.89 -15.34
C GLU A 414 18.63 1.94 -14.97
N LEU A 415 18.24 3.21 -14.88
CA LEU A 415 19.14 4.32 -14.57
C LEU A 415 18.62 5.06 -13.35
N ALA A 416 19.50 5.31 -12.37
CA ALA A 416 19.18 6.09 -11.18
C ALA A 416 20.26 7.12 -10.88
N VAL A 417 19.84 8.25 -10.31
CA VAL A 417 20.71 9.26 -9.70
C VAL A 417 20.41 9.31 -8.21
N GLY A 418 21.42 9.55 -7.38
CA GLY A 418 21.20 9.68 -5.96
C GLY A 418 22.20 10.57 -5.24
N TRP A 419 21.78 10.97 -4.05
CA TRP A 419 22.50 11.79 -3.10
C TRP A 419 22.57 11.02 -1.79
N ARG A 420 23.78 10.69 -1.37
CA ARG A 420 24.10 10.20 -0.03
C ARG A 420 24.35 11.40 0.85
N ASP A 421 23.73 11.41 2.03
CA ASP A 421 23.87 12.50 3.00
C ASP A 421 23.56 13.87 2.36
N MET A 422 22.43 13.93 1.64
CA MET A 422 21.90 15.15 1.03
C MET A 422 21.55 16.18 2.11
N ALA A 423 21.07 15.71 3.26
CA ALA A 423 20.76 16.54 4.41
C ALA A 423 21.26 15.84 5.69
N GLY A 424 22.26 16.45 6.34
CA GLY A 424 22.97 15.90 7.50
C GLY A 424 24.23 16.73 7.79
N THR A 425 25.24 16.15 8.43
CA THR A 425 26.50 16.84 8.71
C THR A 425 27.44 16.92 7.50
N SER A 426 27.07 16.27 6.38
CA SER A 426 27.89 16.11 5.17
C SER A 426 29.15 15.27 5.36
N LEU A 427 29.25 14.52 6.45
CA LEU A 427 30.42 13.68 6.77
C LEU A 427 30.64 12.60 5.72
N PHE A 428 29.57 12.01 5.18
CA PHE A 428 29.59 10.96 4.16
C PHE A 428 28.96 11.41 2.84
N ALA A 429 28.91 12.72 2.59
CA ALA A 429 28.25 13.29 1.42
C ALA A 429 28.84 12.81 0.09
N GLY A 430 27.96 12.37 -0.81
CA GLY A 430 28.34 11.95 -2.15
C GLY A 430 27.17 11.86 -3.11
N GLU A 431 27.44 12.08 -4.38
CA GLU A 431 26.46 11.97 -5.46
C GLU A 431 26.82 10.80 -6.36
N TYR A 432 25.84 10.19 -7.02
CA TYR A 432 26.10 9.11 -7.95
C TYR A 432 25.09 9.03 -9.09
N LEU A 433 25.55 8.50 -10.21
CA LEU A 433 24.74 8.03 -11.33
C LEU A 433 25.06 6.53 -11.53
N VAL A 434 24.03 5.69 -11.55
CA VAL A 434 24.21 4.23 -11.64
C VAL A 434 23.23 3.61 -12.62
N ALA A 435 23.72 2.66 -13.41
CA ALA A 435 22.94 1.86 -14.33
C ALA A 435 22.94 0.38 -13.88
N SER A 436 21.78 -0.28 -13.91
CA SER A 436 21.64 -1.71 -13.61
C SER A 436 20.95 -2.45 -14.74
N LYS A 437 21.46 -3.64 -15.07
CA LYS A 437 20.95 -4.49 -16.16
C LYS A 437 20.90 -5.94 -15.71
N ARG A 438 19.75 -6.57 -15.88
CA ARG A 438 19.54 -7.97 -15.56
C ARG A 438 19.83 -8.86 -16.77
N TYR A 439 20.40 -10.03 -16.52
CA TYR A 439 20.46 -11.12 -17.49
C TYR A 439 20.39 -12.48 -16.79
N GLY A 440 19.20 -13.08 -16.79
CA GLY A 440 18.90 -14.34 -16.13
C GLY A 440 18.93 -14.18 -14.61
N ASP A 441 19.75 -14.98 -13.95
CA ASP A 441 19.98 -14.95 -12.50
C ASP A 441 21.06 -13.93 -12.09
N PHE A 442 21.64 -13.21 -13.05
CA PHE A 442 22.64 -12.18 -12.80
C PHE A 442 22.04 -10.78 -12.93
N ASP A 443 22.49 -9.88 -12.05
CA ASP A 443 22.20 -8.44 -12.14
C ASP A 443 23.51 -7.66 -12.07
N PHE A 444 23.76 -6.89 -13.13
CA PHE A 444 25.00 -6.14 -13.32
C PHE A 444 24.75 -4.67 -13.00
N SER A 445 25.65 -4.03 -12.27
CA SER A 445 25.57 -2.60 -11.99
C SER A 445 26.89 -1.91 -12.30
N LEU A 446 26.80 -0.73 -12.94
CA LEU A 446 27.93 0.13 -13.23
C LEU A 446 27.52 1.57 -12.96
N GLY A 447 28.31 2.26 -12.16
CA GLY A 447 28.04 3.62 -11.75
C GLY A 447 29.29 4.47 -11.67
N MET A 448 29.04 5.75 -11.44
CA MET A 448 30.03 6.80 -11.25
C MET A 448 29.61 7.62 -10.03
N GLY A 449 30.57 7.87 -9.15
CA GLY A 449 30.37 8.57 -7.89
C GLY A 449 31.25 9.81 -7.77
N TRP A 450 30.77 10.77 -6.99
CA TRP A 450 31.45 11.99 -6.56
C TRP A 450 31.44 12.06 -5.03
N GLY A 451 32.35 12.83 -4.44
CA GLY A 451 32.45 12.94 -2.99
C GLY A 451 32.88 11.62 -2.36
N TYR A 452 32.19 11.17 -1.31
CA TYR A 452 32.50 9.91 -0.63
C TYR A 452 32.61 8.72 -1.61
N LEU A 453 31.60 8.54 -2.47
CA LEU A 453 31.57 7.44 -3.46
C LEU A 453 32.61 7.57 -4.58
N GLY A 454 33.20 8.76 -4.75
CA GLY A 454 34.15 9.09 -5.80
C GLY A 454 35.58 9.33 -5.31
N ALA A 455 35.84 9.18 -4.01
CA ALA A 455 37.05 9.67 -3.35
C ALA A 455 38.35 9.07 -3.93
N ARG A 456 38.29 7.88 -4.53
CA ARG A 456 39.43 7.25 -5.21
C ARG A 456 39.91 8.02 -6.45
N GLY A 457 39.04 8.80 -7.09
CA GLY A 457 39.43 9.68 -8.20
C GLY A 457 40.02 8.97 -9.42
N ASN A 458 39.55 7.77 -9.78
CA ASN A 458 40.14 6.97 -10.86
C ASN A 458 39.80 7.46 -12.29
N ILE A 459 38.95 8.48 -12.41
CA ILE A 459 38.64 9.17 -13.67
C ILE A 459 38.53 10.69 -13.45
N ASP A 460 38.79 11.46 -14.50
CA ASP A 460 38.51 12.90 -14.52
C ASP A 460 37.00 13.14 -14.48
N ASN A 461 36.56 14.25 -13.87
CA ASN A 461 35.14 14.59 -13.83
C ASN A 461 34.64 14.90 -15.25
N PRO A 462 33.73 14.09 -15.84
CA PRO A 462 33.29 14.31 -17.21
C PRO A 462 32.55 15.65 -17.38
N LEU A 463 31.96 16.19 -16.31
CA LEU A 463 31.28 17.48 -16.31
C LEU A 463 32.26 18.67 -16.36
N GLY A 464 33.55 18.48 -16.07
CA GLY A 464 34.59 19.49 -16.28
C GLY A 464 34.67 19.96 -17.72
N ASN A 465 34.39 19.07 -18.68
CA ASN A 465 34.32 19.43 -20.10
C ASN A 465 33.17 20.39 -20.45
N ILE A 466 32.19 20.53 -19.55
CA ILE A 466 31.05 21.46 -19.69
C ILE A 466 31.39 22.79 -19.03
N ASP A 467 31.99 22.74 -17.83
CA ASP A 467 32.37 23.92 -17.03
C ASP A 467 33.44 23.52 -16.00
N ASP A 468 34.57 24.24 -15.97
CA ASP A 468 35.70 23.97 -15.07
C ASP A 468 35.31 23.96 -13.58
N ARG A 469 34.16 24.55 -13.21
CA ARG A 469 33.65 24.51 -11.82
C ARG A 469 33.42 23.11 -11.28
N PHE A 470 33.30 22.11 -12.16
CA PHE A 470 33.05 20.72 -11.76
C PHE A 470 34.33 19.98 -11.38
N ASP A 471 35.51 20.47 -11.76
CA ASP A 471 36.78 19.76 -11.53
C ASP A 471 37.19 19.78 -10.06
N GLU A 472 36.91 20.86 -9.35
CA GLU A 472 37.24 21.02 -7.93
C GLU A 472 35.99 20.95 -7.05
N ARG A 473 36.05 20.19 -5.96
CA ARG A 473 34.92 20.08 -5.03
C ARG A 473 34.72 21.41 -4.31
N VAL A 474 33.55 22.02 -4.49
CA VAL A 474 33.19 23.22 -3.75
C VAL A 474 32.87 22.83 -2.31
N VAL A 475 33.77 23.17 -1.37
CA VAL A 475 33.52 23.02 0.06
C VAL A 475 32.78 24.26 0.54
N ASP A 476 31.46 24.17 0.66
CA ASP A 476 30.68 25.23 1.31
C ASP A 476 31.04 25.22 2.81
N LYS A 477 31.73 26.26 3.28
CA LYS A 477 32.19 26.39 4.68
C LYS A 477 31.03 26.80 5.60
N GLY A 478 29.88 26.14 5.50
CA GLY A 478 28.77 26.22 6.46
C GLY A 478 29.03 25.24 7.61
N GLY A 479 30.02 25.56 8.44
CA GLY A 479 30.44 24.71 9.55
C GLY A 479 29.37 24.63 10.62
N GLU A 480 28.59 23.54 10.60
CA GLU A 480 27.91 22.90 11.74
C GLU A 480 26.93 21.79 11.26
N GLY A 481 26.64 21.69 9.95
CA GLY A 481 25.75 20.65 9.39
C GLY A 481 24.31 21.14 9.20
N GLY A 482 23.53 20.48 8.33
CA GLY A 482 22.10 20.75 8.13
C GLY A 482 21.71 21.73 7.00
N GLU A 483 22.67 22.29 6.25
CA GLU A 483 22.42 23.06 5.02
C GLU A 483 22.43 22.18 3.76
N LEU A 484 21.64 22.53 2.74
CA LEU A 484 21.70 21.86 1.43
C LEU A 484 22.83 22.47 0.59
N SER A 485 23.96 21.78 0.48
CA SER A 485 25.14 22.22 -0.29
C SER A 485 24.97 21.99 -1.80
N ALA A 486 23.94 22.52 -2.43
CA ALA A 486 23.65 22.28 -3.85
C ALA A 486 24.80 22.65 -4.81
N LYS A 487 25.68 23.58 -4.39
CA LYS A 487 26.87 23.99 -5.16
C LYS A 487 27.98 22.94 -5.18
N SER A 488 28.01 22.01 -4.23
CA SER A 488 29.02 20.95 -4.15
C SER A 488 28.65 19.71 -4.97
N TRP A 489 27.41 19.61 -5.44
CA TRP A 489 26.91 18.41 -6.11
C TRP A 489 27.61 18.15 -7.45
N PHE A 490 28.05 16.91 -7.65
CA PHE A 490 28.73 16.45 -8.87
C PHE A 490 30.05 17.19 -9.17
N THR A 491 30.71 17.73 -8.14
CA THR A 491 32.00 18.43 -8.23
C THR A 491 33.13 17.63 -7.57
N GLY A 492 34.34 17.76 -8.09
CA GLY A 492 35.55 17.16 -7.54
C GLY A 492 35.91 15.77 -8.08
N PRO A 493 36.80 15.05 -7.36
CA PRO A 493 37.26 13.71 -7.73
C PRO A 493 36.09 12.76 -8.00
N THR A 494 36.20 12.04 -9.11
CA THR A 494 35.16 11.15 -9.63
C THR A 494 35.71 9.73 -9.72
N SER A 495 34.90 8.74 -9.37
CA SER A 495 35.32 7.35 -9.53
C SER A 495 34.22 6.46 -10.10
N LEU A 496 34.62 5.50 -10.94
CA LEU A 496 33.76 4.39 -11.35
C LEU A 496 33.62 3.39 -10.21
N PHE A 497 32.41 2.89 -10.02
CA PHE A 497 32.09 1.79 -9.11
C PHE A 497 31.12 0.81 -9.79
N GLY A 498 30.97 -0.39 -9.26
CA GLY A 498 30.00 -1.34 -9.79
C GLY A 498 30.23 -2.76 -9.35
N GLY A 499 29.44 -3.68 -9.89
CA GLY A 499 29.56 -5.08 -9.50
C GLY A 499 28.47 -5.97 -10.08
N ILE A 500 28.45 -7.20 -9.58
CA ILE A 500 27.59 -8.27 -10.06
C ILE A 500 26.92 -8.93 -8.87
N GLN A 501 25.61 -9.10 -8.97
CA GLN A 501 24.83 -9.98 -8.10
C GLN A 501 24.53 -11.27 -8.85
N TRP A 502 24.80 -12.40 -8.22
CA TRP A 502 24.39 -13.70 -8.71
C TRP A 502 23.38 -14.32 -7.74
N HIS A 503 22.16 -14.50 -8.22
CA HIS A 503 21.09 -15.17 -7.48
C HIS A 503 21.27 -16.67 -7.68
N THR A 504 21.66 -17.36 -6.62
CA THR A 504 22.00 -18.77 -6.72
C THR A 504 20.74 -19.60 -7.00
N PRO A 505 20.87 -20.86 -7.48
CA PRO A 505 19.71 -21.75 -7.61
C PRO A 505 18.93 -21.96 -6.32
N TYR A 506 19.55 -21.73 -5.15
CA TYR A 506 18.85 -21.63 -3.87
C TYR A 506 18.32 -20.20 -3.71
N ASP A 507 17.02 -20.03 -3.98
CA ASP A 507 16.33 -18.73 -4.09
C ASP A 507 16.67 -17.71 -2.98
N PRO A 508 16.81 -18.12 -1.70
CA PRO A 508 17.17 -17.20 -0.63
C PRO A 508 18.58 -16.60 -0.72
N LEU A 509 19.54 -17.24 -1.41
CA LEU A 509 20.94 -16.85 -1.36
C LEU A 509 21.37 -16.07 -2.62
N THR A 510 21.88 -14.86 -2.39
CA THR A 510 22.51 -14.00 -3.39
C THR A 510 23.98 -13.80 -3.06
N LEU A 511 24.87 -13.97 -4.04
CA LEU A 511 26.29 -13.68 -3.92
C LEU A 511 26.60 -12.37 -4.65
N LYS A 512 27.49 -11.56 -4.08
CA LYS A 512 27.83 -10.23 -4.57
C LYS A 512 29.34 -10.10 -4.73
N ILE A 513 29.76 -9.49 -5.83
CA ILE A 513 31.11 -8.94 -5.99
C ILE A 513 30.99 -7.49 -6.39
N GLU A 514 31.78 -6.63 -5.75
CA GLU A 514 31.72 -5.18 -5.89
C GLU A 514 33.12 -4.61 -6.07
N TYR A 515 33.24 -3.58 -6.91
CA TYR A 515 34.36 -2.67 -6.98
C TYR A 515 33.89 -1.30 -6.45
N ASP A 516 34.47 -0.85 -5.34
CA ASP A 516 34.15 0.41 -4.68
C ASP A 516 35.00 1.58 -5.22
N GLY A 517 34.33 2.69 -5.51
CA GLY A 517 34.92 3.95 -5.95
C GLY A 517 35.39 4.84 -4.80
N ASN A 518 35.11 4.49 -3.54
CA ASN A 518 35.66 5.15 -2.37
C ASN A 518 37.13 4.74 -2.13
N ASP A 519 37.89 5.63 -1.50
CA ASP A 519 39.22 5.35 -0.93
C ASP A 519 39.06 5.17 0.59
N TYR A 520 39.26 3.95 1.08
CA TYR A 520 39.04 3.61 2.49
C TYR A 520 40.01 4.30 3.45
N GLN A 521 41.16 4.78 2.96
CA GLN A 521 42.11 5.56 3.77
C GLN A 521 41.66 7.01 3.98
N SER A 522 40.71 7.46 3.17
CA SER A 522 40.13 8.81 3.23
C SER A 522 38.82 8.87 4.03
N GLU A 523 38.31 7.71 4.47
CA GLU A 523 37.06 7.64 5.24
C GLU A 523 37.13 8.47 6.54
N PRO A 524 36.05 9.18 6.90
CA PRO A 524 36.01 10.01 8.10
C PRO A 524 36.26 9.22 9.39
N TYR A 525 37.31 9.61 10.13
CA TYR A 525 37.70 8.97 11.39
C TYR A 525 38.11 7.50 11.26
N SER A 526 38.43 7.02 10.05
CA SER A 526 39.13 5.76 9.93
C SER A 526 40.55 5.87 10.48
N ASP A 527 40.98 4.90 11.29
CA ASP A 527 42.37 4.85 11.71
C ASP A 527 43.23 4.37 10.53
N LYS A 528 43.99 5.28 9.95
CA LYS A 528 44.92 5.00 8.84
C LYS A 528 45.94 3.90 9.15
N ASN A 529 46.19 3.60 10.43
CA ASN A 529 47.08 2.54 10.88
C ASN A 529 46.37 1.18 11.05
N LEU A 530 45.04 1.16 11.11
CA LEU A 530 44.22 -0.07 11.15
C LEU A 530 43.66 -0.41 9.76
N ASN A 531 43.23 0.59 8.98
CA ASN A 531 42.80 0.44 7.58
C ASN A 531 43.99 0.53 6.60
N THR A 532 45.05 -0.26 6.86
CA THR A 532 46.26 -0.24 6.03
C THR A 532 46.03 -0.81 4.63
N LYS A 533 44.98 -1.62 4.47
CA LYS A 533 44.57 -2.18 3.19
C LYS A 533 43.43 -1.35 2.62
N ASP A 534 43.71 -0.72 1.48
CA ASP A 534 42.71 -0.08 0.63
C ASP A 534 42.46 -0.98 -0.58
N PHE A 535 41.82 -2.13 -0.34
CA PHE A 535 41.47 -3.03 -1.43
C PHE A 535 40.05 -2.75 -1.92
N PRO A 536 39.87 -2.28 -3.17
CA PRO A 536 38.58 -1.80 -3.66
C PRO A 536 37.57 -2.90 -3.99
N VAL A 537 37.98 -4.18 -3.96
CA VAL A 537 37.09 -5.29 -4.34
C VAL A 537 36.52 -5.96 -3.09
N ASN A 538 35.21 -5.87 -2.95
CA ASN A 538 34.44 -6.46 -1.86
C ASN A 538 33.69 -7.70 -2.35
N ILE A 539 33.53 -8.69 -1.47
CA ILE A 539 32.71 -9.89 -1.74
C ILE A 539 31.70 -10.08 -0.63
N GLY A 540 30.48 -10.50 -0.98
CA GLY A 540 29.41 -10.64 -0.01
C GLY A 540 28.42 -11.74 -0.35
N ALA A 541 27.63 -12.10 0.65
CA ALA A 541 26.49 -12.98 0.54
C ALA A 541 25.30 -12.38 1.29
N THR A 542 24.12 -12.55 0.74
CA THR A 542 22.86 -12.16 1.38
C THR A 542 21.90 -13.34 1.33
N TRP A 543 21.43 -13.76 2.50
CA TRP A 543 20.34 -14.72 2.64
C TRP A 543 19.03 -13.98 2.93
N GLN A 544 17.96 -14.26 2.19
CA GLN A 544 16.69 -13.52 2.26
C GLN A 544 15.49 -14.46 2.29
N ASP A 545 14.59 -14.24 3.25
CA ASP A 545 13.25 -14.82 3.32
C ASP A 545 12.23 -13.69 3.13
N LEU A 546 11.80 -13.49 1.89
CA LEU A 546 10.88 -12.40 1.52
C LEU A 546 9.49 -12.58 2.14
N ASP A 547 9.03 -13.81 2.35
CA ASP A 547 7.72 -14.10 2.95
C ASP A 547 7.68 -13.66 4.41
N ARG A 548 8.82 -13.77 5.11
CA ARG A 548 8.98 -13.28 6.49
C ARG A 548 9.50 -11.86 6.58
N GLY A 549 9.96 -11.30 5.46
CA GLY A 549 10.57 -9.97 5.41
C GLY A 549 11.90 -9.88 6.16
N ILE A 550 12.73 -10.93 6.12
CA ILE A 550 14.02 -10.98 6.84
C ILE A 550 15.15 -11.19 5.84
N ALA A 551 16.23 -10.41 5.97
CA ALA A 551 17.49 -10.70 5.29
C ALA A 551 18.70 -10.60 6.24
N VAL A 552 19.71 -11.42 5.98
CA VAL A 552 21.00 -11.41 6.68
C VAL A 552 22.10 -11.28 5.63
N SER A 553 22.96 -10.28 5.78
CA SER A 553 24.12 -10.05 4.92
C SER A 553 25.42 -10.31 5.66
N ALA A 554 26.41 -10.83 4.93
CA ALA A 554 27.79 -10.92 5.39
C ALA A 554 28.73 -10.56 4.25
N GLY A 555 29.82 -9.86 4.56
CA GLY A 555 30.79 -9.36 3.58
C GLY A 555 32.22 -9.48 4.05
N TYR A 556 33.15 -9.50 3.09
CA TYR A 556 34.57 -9.27 3.29
C TYR A 556 34.97 -8.08 2.44
N GLU A 557 35.36 -7.01 3.11
CA GLU A 557 35.49 -5.66 2.56
C GLU A 557 36.86 -5.08 2.88
N ARG A 558 37.30 -4.10 2.09
CA ARG A 558 38.58 -3.36 2.29
C ARG A 558 39.85 -4.23 2.23
N GLY A 559 39.70 -5.55 2.04
CA GLY A 559 40.78 -6.53 1.99
C GLY A 559 41.13 -7.18 3.33
N ASP A 560 40.44 -6.86 4.42
CA ASP A 560 40.61 -7.46 5.75
C ASP A 560 39.43 -7.29 6.74
N THR A 561 38.39 -6.54 6.39
CA THR A 561 37.28 -6.22 7.31
C THR A 561 36.07 -7.11 7.03
N LEU A 562 35.39 -7.58 8.08
CA LEU A 562 34.14 -8.33 7.94
C LEU A 562 32.94 -7.41 8.10
N MET A 563 31.92 -7.62 7.27
CA MET A 563 30.62 -6.98 7.38
C MET A 563 29.58 -7.98 7.85
N LEU A 564 28.70 -7.53 8.74
CA LEU A 564 27.45 -8.22 9.07
C LEU A 564 26.29 -7.25 9.01
N GLY A 565 25.16 -7.69 8.44
CA GLY A 565 23.94 -6.91 8.42
C GLY A 565 22.67 -7.73 8.59
N LEU A 566 21.63 -7.06 9.10
CA LEU A 566 20.29 -7.59 9.32
C LEU A 566 19.26 -6.60 8.76
N THR A 567 18.36 -7.10 7.93
CA THR A 567 17.27 -6.34 7.33
C THR A 567 15.92 -6.90 7.75
N LEU A 568 15.00 -6.01 8.11
CA LEU A 568 13.58 -6.28 8.27
C LEU A 568 12.82 -5.42 7.26
N GLN A 569 11.92 -6.02 6.49
CA GLN A 569 11.17 -5.32 5.44
C GLN A 569 9.70 -5.72 5.38
N GLY A 570 8.84 -4.79 4.96
CA GLY A 570 7.43 -5.04 4.75
C GLY A 570 6.78 -4.01 3.84
N ASP A 571 5.67 -4.40 3.20
CA ASP A 571 4.88 -3.52 2.33
C ASP A 571 3.71 -2.93 3.10
N LEU A 572 3.82 -1.64 3.44
CA LEU A 572 2.79 -0.94 4.19
C LEU A 572 1.52 -0.69 3.37
N SER A 573 1.60 -0.70 2.04
CA SER A 573 0.42 -0.49 1.17
C SER A 573 -0.54 -1.69 1.18
N LYS A 574 -0.03 -2.87 1.56
CA LYS A 574 -0.80 -4.11 1.70
C LYS A 574 -1.35 -4.33 3.11
N LEU A 575 -1.11 -3.42 4.05
CA LEU A 575 -1.66 -3.55 5.41
C LEU A 575 -3.19 -3.50 5.39
N GLY A 576 -3.80 -4.48 6.04
CA GLY A 576 -5.23 -4.59 6.22
C GLY A 576 -5.56 -5.73 7.18
N ARG A 577 -6.78 -5.71 7.72
CA ARG A 577 -7.36 -6.80 8.52
C ARG A 577 -8.81 -6.97 8.13
N VAL A 578 -9.27 -8.22 8.09
CA VAL A 578 -10.68 -8.53 7.89
C VAL A 578 -11.48 -7.93 9.05
N LYS A 579 -12.49 -7.13 8.70
CA LYS A 579 -13.37 -6.48 9.66
C LYS A 579 -14.61 -7.35 9.96
N PRO A 580 -15.20 -7.24 11.16
CA PRO A 580 -16.45 -7.89 11.48
C PRO A 580 -17.52 -7.51 10.46
N LYS A 581 -18.15 -8.52 9.86
CA LYS A 581 -19.30 -8.30 8.96
C LYS A 581 -20.52 -7.91 9.78
N ALA A 582 -21.46 -7.19 9.18
CA ALA A 582 -22.66 -6.68 9.84
C ALA A 582 -23.46 -7.77 10.56
N TYR A 583 -23.55 -8.99 10.01
CA TYR A 583 -24.24 -10.11 10.66
C TYR A 583 -23.56 -10.67 11.91
N GLN A 584 -22.33 -10.25 12.22
CA GLN A 584 -21.56 -10.68 13.39
C GLN A 584 -21.74 -9.74 14.60
N VAL A 585 -22.51 -8.65 14.45
CA VAL A 585 -22.80 -7.74 15.57
C VAL A 585 -23.82 -8.38 16.54
N LYS A 586 -23.87 -7.86 17.78
CA LYS A 586 -24.75 -8.41 18.81
C LYS A 586 -26.22 -8.18 18.45
N ASN A 587 -27.10 -9.05 18.95
CA ASN A 587 -28.56 -9.01 18.74
C ASN A 587 -29.02 -9.25 17.30
N ILE A 588 -28.22 -10.00 16.52
CA ILE A 588 -28.58 -10.43 15.17
C ILE A 588 -28.90 -11.93 15.14
N GLU A 589 -30.01 -12.28 14.52
CA GLU A 589 -30.42 -13.66 14.26
C GLU A 589 -30.09 -14.02 12.81
N LYS A 590 -29.33 -15.10 12.61
CA LYS A 590 -29.04 -15.63 11.28
C LYS A 590 -30.28 -16.31 10.70
N LEU A 591 -30.68 -15.93 9.49
CA LEU A 591 -31.80 -16.52 8.78
C LEU A 591 -31.38 -17.84 8.13
N PRO A 592 -32.29 -18.84 8.02
CA PRO A 592 -32.04 -20.05 7.24
C PRO A 592 -31.71 -19.70 5.78
N ALA A 593 -30.77 -20.43 5.17
CA ALA A 593 -30.32 -20.20 3.78
C ALA A 593 -31.42 -20.33 2.71
N THR A 594 -32.62 -20.76 3.10
CA THR A 594 -33.79 -20.94 2.22
C THR A 594 -34.66 -19.68 2.08
N GLN A 595 -34.37 -18.59 2.81
CA GLN A 595 -35.10 -17.33 2.67
C GLN A 595 -34.50 -16.47 1.55
N TYR A 596 -35.28 -16.28 0.48
CA TYR A 596 -34.95 -15.48 -0.71
C TYR A 596 -34.88 -13.96 -0.45
N SER A 597 -34.78 -13.51 0.81
CA SER A 597 -34.44 -12.12 1.10
C SER A 597 -32.95 -11.89 0.81
N ASN A 598 -32.61 -10.73 0.25
CA ASN A 598 -31.22 -10.31 0.00
C ASN A 598 -30.32 -10.26 1.26
N LEU A 599 -30.87 -10.56 2.44
CA LEU A 599 -30.23 -10.49 3.75
C LEU A 599 -30.26 -11.89 4.37
N SER A 600 -29.12 -12.34 4.89
CA SER A 600 -28.96 -13.66 5.55
C SER A 600 -29.19 -13.60 7.06
N TYR A 601 -29.69 -12.48 7.56
CA TYR A 601 -29.85 -12.19 8.98
C TYR A 601 -30.92 -11.12 9.23
N ARG A 602 -31.45 -11.08 10.45
CA ARG A 602 -32.39 -10.07 10.95
C ARG A 602 -31.94 -9.49 12.30
N ILE A 603 -32.20 -8.22 12.54
CA ILE A 603 -32.02 -7.60 13.87
C ILE A 603 -33.13 -8.11 14.78
N ASN A 604 -32.76 -8.68 15.93
CA ASN A 604 -33.70 -9.04 16.98
C ASN A 604 -34.06 -7.79 17.78
N LEU A 605 -35.29 -7.29 17.57
CA LEU A 605 -35.82 -6.11 18.25
C LEU A 605 -36.40 -6.42 19.65
N GLY A 606 -36.30 -7.67 20.13
CA GLY A 606 -36.90 -8.11 21.39
C GLY A 606 -38.43 -8.32 21.29
N GLN A 607 -38.98 -9.21 22.13
CA GLN A 607 -40.43 -9.34 22.28
C GLN A 607 -40.92 -8.27 23.27
N GLY A 608 -41.54 -7.19 22.78
CA GLY A 608 -42.05 -6.18 23.71
C GLY A 608 -42.78 -4.96 23.16
N ASP A 609 -42.40 -4.40 22.01
CA ASP A 609 -43.03 -3.15 21.51
C ASP A 609 -43.43 -3.27 20.05
N SER A 610 -44.68 -2.93 19.76
CA SER A 610 -45.29 -2.97 18.43
C SER A 610 -44.80 -1.89 17.46
N ASP A 611 -43.95 -0.96 17.92
CA ASP A 611 -43.35 0.10 17.10
C ASP A 611 -41.87 -0.21 16.80
N THR A 612 -41.64 -0.97 15.73
CA THR A 612 -40.35 -1.44 15.18
C THR A 612 -39.24 -0.38 15.13
N TYR A 613 -39.61 0.90 15.03
CA TYR A 613 -38.70 2.01 14.75
C TYR A 613 -38.21 2.78 15.98
N THR A 614 -38.81 2.58 17.16
CA THR A 614 -38.44 3.28 18.40
C THR A 614 -37.33 2.62 19.21
N ASN A 615 -36.96 1.41 18.83
CA ASN A 615 -35.96 0.63 19.53
C ASN A 615 -34.53 1.16 19.22
N PRO A 616 -33.70 1.49 20.24
CA PRO A 616 -32.30 1.87 20.05
C PRO A 616 -31.43 0.73 19.48
N ALA A 617 -31.95 -0.50 19.38
CA ALA A 617 -31.27 -1.65 18.78
C ALA A 617 -30.75 -1.37 17.37
N ILE A 618 -31.46 -0.58 16.56
CA ILE A 618 -31.04 -0.26 15.18
C ILE A 618 -29.79 0.61 15.17
N ILE A 619 -29.82 1.75 15.86
CA ILE A 619 -28.67 2.67 15.95
C ILE A 619 -27.49 2.03 16.69
N ASN A 620 -27.75 1.15 17.67
CA ASN A 620 -26.72 0.36 18.34
C ASN A 620 -26.09 -0.71 17.42
N ALA A 621 -26.89 -1.38 16.59
CA ALA A 621 -26.39 -2.33 15.60
C ALA A 621 -25.56 -1.62 14.53
N PHE A 622 -26.03 -0.46 14.05
CA PHE A 622 -25.27 0.38 13.12
C PHE A 622 -23.94 0.81 13.74
N SER A 623 -23.96 1.24 15.00
CA SER A 623 -22.75 1.68 15.71
C SER A 623 -21.74 0.55 15.89
N GLN A 624 -22.20 -0.67 16.18
CA GLN A 624 -21.31 -1.85 16.26
C GLN A 624 -20.76 -2.24 14.88
N ALA A 625 -21.59 -2.20 13.84
CA ALA A 625 -21.22 -2.60 12.49
C ALA A 625 -20.23 -1.63 11.84
N THR A 626 -20.35 -0.34 12.15
CA THR A 626 -19.54 0.73 11.56
C THR A 626 -18.41 1.23 12.45
N GLY A 627 -18.48 0.99 13.76
CA GLY A 627 -17.60 1.61 14.76
C GLY A 627 -17.82 3.11 14.98
N TRP A 628 -18.81 3.72 14.33
CA TRP A 628 -19.22 5.10 14.58
C TRP A 628 -20.34 5.16 15.63
N LYS A 629 -20.63 6.34 16.18
CA LYS A 629 -21.65 6.50 17.21
C LYS A 629 -22.92 7.10 16.62
N ALA A 630 -23.88 6.27 16.20
CA ALA A 630 -25.18 6.75 15.76
C ALA A 630 -26.02 7.25 16.95
N THR A 631 -26.58 8.45 16.85
CA THR A 631 -27.33 9.11 17.94
C THR A 631 -28.83 9.17 17.69
N ASP A 632 -29.22 9.56 16.48
CA ASP A 632 -30.61 9.80 16.12
C ASP A 632 -30.93 9.17 14.78
N LEU A 633 -32.09 8.52 14.69
CA LEU A 633 -32.70 8.10 13.45
C LEU A 633 -34.06 8.78 13.33
N SER A 634 -34.25 9.55 12.26
CA SER A 634 -35.51 10.23 11.97
C SER A 634 -35.99 9.92 10.56
N ILE A 635 -37.30 9.93 10.36
CA ILE A 635 -37.94 9.66 9.06
C ILE A 635 -38.87 10.84 8.72
N THR A 636 -38.69 11.43 7.54
CA THR A 636 -39.50 12.56 7.06
C THR A 636 -39.85 12.37 5.59
N GLN A 637 -41.14 12.22 5.26
CA GLN A 637 -41.64 12.12 3.87
C GLN A 637 -40.91 11.04 3.02
N GLY A 638 -40.64 9.87 3.62
CA GLY A 638 -39.91 8.78 2.95
C GLY A 638 -38.39 8.97 2.88
N ASN A 639 -37.83 10.04 3.46
CA ASN A 639 -36.38 10.23 3.62
C ASN A 639 -35.95 9.85 5.04
N VAL A 640 -34.83 9.15 5.15
CA VAL A 640 -34.24 8.72 6.42
C VAL A 640 -33.04 9.60 6.73
N ILE A 641 -32.97 10.14 7.94
CA ILE A 641 -31.84 10.95 8.41
C ILE A 641 -31.27 10.26 9.64
N LEU A 642 -29.99 9.85 9.54
CA LEU A 642 -29.22 9.24 10.61
C LEU A 642 -28.11 10.20 11.06
N ASN A 643 -28.15 10.64 12.32
CA ASN A 643 -27.07 11.41 12.91
C ASN A 643 -25.99 10.49 13.47
N VAL A 644 -24.73 10.79 13.15
CA VAL A 644 -23.56 10.03 13.58
C VAL A 644 -22.52 10.97 14.18
N GLU A 645 -22.13 10.71 15.42
CA GLU A 645 -21.03 11.36 16.12
C GLU A 645 -19.74 10.52 16.01
N ASP A 646 -18.60 11.16 16.24
CA ASP A 646 -17.29 10.49 16.35
C ASP A 646 -16.96 9.58 15.15
N TYR A 647 -17.32 10.02 13.95
CA TYR A 647 -16.97 9.37 12.69
C TYR A 647 -15.45 9.34 12.45
N GLY A 648 -14.94 8.45 11.61
CA GLY A 648 -13.52 8.40 11.26
C GLY A 648 -13.04 6.99 10.91
N GLY A 649 -11.72 6.84 10.78
CA GLY A 649 -11.08 5.60 10.34
C GLY A 649 -10.73 5.60 8.84
N ALA A 650 -9.93 4.63 8.40
CA ALA A 650 -9.43 4.58 7.02
C ALA A 650 -10.48 4.06 6.02
N PHE A 651 -11.30 3.09 6.40
CA PHE A 651 -12.18 2.37 5.47
C PHE A 651 -13.63 2.86 5.50
N ILE A 652 -13.84 4.15 5.23
CA ILE A 652 -15.17 4.80 5.32
C ILE A 652 -16.21 4.11 4.41
N LYS A 653 -15.84 3.74 3.18
CA LYS A 653 -16.71 3.01 2.26
C LYS A 653 -17.15 1.65 2.80
N GLU A 654 -16.23 0.88 3.39
CA GLU A 654 -16.53 -0.43 4.00
C GLU A 654 -17.45 -0.26 5.22
N ARG A 655 -17.19 0.74 6.08
CA ARG A 655 -18.07 1.07 7.21
C ARG A 655 -19.49 1.41 6.75
N LEU A 656 -19.63 2.23 5.71
CA LEU A 656 -20.93 2.56 5.12
C LEU A 656 -21.62 1.30 4.55
N GLN A 657 -20.90 0.37 3.92
CA GLN A 657 -21.45 -0.92 3.49
C GLN A 657 -22.01 -1.72 4.66
N GLN A 658 -21.25 -1.88 5.73
CA GLN A 658 -21.74 -2.59 6.92
C GLN A 658 -22.93 -1.87 7.57
N GLY A 659 -22.91 -0.53 7.62
CA GLY A 659 -24.00 0.26 8.18
C GLY A 659 -25.28 0.18 7.36
N MET A 660 -25.19 0.27 6.04
CA MET A 660 -26.34 0.16 5.13
C MET A 660 -26.97 -1.23 5.17
N GLU A 661 -26.16 -2.27 5.32
CA GLU A 661 -26.62 -3.64 5.53
C GLU A 661 -27.48 -3.79 6.80
N VAL A 662 -27.15 -3.05 7.87
CA VAL A 662 -28.00 -2.96 9.07
C VAL A 662 -29.27 -2.16 8.80
N LEU A 663 -29.17 -0.97 8.19
CA LEU A 663 -30.32 -0.07 7.99
C LEU A 663 -31.41 -0.71 7.10
N ARG A 664 -31.04 -1.42 6.03
CA ARG A 664 -31.99 -2.01 5.08
C ARG A 664 -32.91 -3.09 5.67
N GLN A 665 -32.58 -3.66 6.82
CA GLN A 665 -33.43 -4.66 7.48
C GLN A 665 -34.69 -4.06 8.11
N VAL A 666 -34.66 -2.77 8.40
CA VAL A 666 -35.67 -2.10 9.23
C VAL A 666 -36.31 -0.92 8.53
N LEU A 667 -35.65 -0.35 7.53
CA LEU A 667 -36.21 0.77 6.76
C LEU A 667 -37.37 0.31 5.86
N PRO A 668 -38.40 1.15 5.66
CA PRO A 668 -39.48 0.87 4.71
C PRO A 668 -38.96 0.62 3.30
N ALA A 669 -39.62 -0.26 2.55
CA ALA A 669 -39.23 -0.61 1.19
C ALA A 669 -39.36 0.57 0.20
N ASP A 670 -40.17 1.59 0.53
CA ASP A 670 -40.40 2.83 -0.21
C ASP A 670 -39.52 4.00 0.25
N THR A 671 -38.40 3.72 0.92
CA THR A 671 -37.43 4.76 1.32
C THR A 671 -36.80 5.42 0.08
N ASN A 672 -36.99 6.73 -0.07
CA ASN A 672 -36.49 7.50 -1.22
C ASN A 672 -34.97 7.77 -1.12
N PHE A 673 -34.52 8.28 0.03
CA PHE A 673 -33.12 8.64 0.28
C PHE A 673 -32.72 8.37 1.74
N ILE A 674 -31.45 8.01 1.93
CA ILE A 674 -30.81 7.91 3.24
C ILE A 674 -29.73 8.99 3.35
N GLN A 675 -29.84 9.84 4.36
CA GLN A 675 -28.89 10.88 4.70
C GLN A 675 -28.18 10.51 6.00
N ILE A 676 -26.89 10.23 5.93
CA ILE A 676 -26.06 10.00 7.11
C ILE A 676 -25.31 11.30 7.39
N GLN A 677 -25.80 12.05 8.38
CA GLN A 677 -25.19 13.29 8.83
C GLN A 677 -24.08 13.00 9.82
N VAL A 678 -22.86 13.30 9.44
CA VAL A 678 -21.69 13.12 10.29
C VAL A 678 -21.38 14.40 11.06
N SER A 679 -21.23 14.27 12.37
CA SER A 679 -21.10 15.37 13.33
C SER A 679 -19.89 15.20 14.25
N ARG A 680 -19.38 16.33 14.73
CA ARG A 680 -18.29 16.44 15.71
C ARG A 680 -18.79 17.22 16.91
N TYR A 681 -18.90 16.55 18.05
CA TYR A 681 -19.40 17.14 19.30
C TYR A 681 -20.76 17.84 19.11
N GLY A 682 -21.62 17.27 18.28
CA GLY A 682 -22.98 17.73 17.97
C GLY A 682 -23.07 18.77 16.86
N GLU A 683 -21.94 19.31 16.39
CA GLU A 683 -21.92 20.22 15.25
C GLU A 683 -21.76 19.42 13.95
N PRO A 684 -22.65 19.60 12.96
CA PRO A 684 -22.63 18.79 11.75
C PRO A 684 -21.54 19.25 10.77
N VAL A 685 -20.88 18.28 10.13
CA VAL A 685 -19.74 18.53 9.23
C VAL A 685 -20.12 18.29 7.77
N GLY A 686 -20.71 17.13 7.50
CA GLY A 686 -21.09 16.70 6.16
C GLY A 686 -22.24 15.71 6.18
N VAL A 687 -22.82 15.46 5.01
CA VAL A 687 -23.93 14.52 4.83
C VAL A 687 -23.60 13.58 3.69
N PHE A 688 -23.58 12.27 3.98
CA PHE A 688 -23.57 11.25 2.94
C PHE A 688 -25.01 11.06 2.45
N ASN A 689 -25.26 11.39 1.19
CA ASN A 689 -26.54 11.17 0.52
C ASN A 689 -26.45 9.86 -0.26
N ILE A 690 -27.30 8.91 0.12
CA ILE A 690 -27.32 7.55 -0.40
C ILE A 690 -28.71 7.28 -0.98
N ASP A 691 -28.76 6.93 -2.26
CA ASP A 691 -29.91 6.30 -2.89
C ASP A 691 -29.90 4.80 -2.53
N PRO A 692 -30.89 4.29 -1.78
CA PRO A 692 -30.91 2.90 -1.32
C PRO A 692 -30.94 1.87 -2.46
N ASP A 693 -31.60 2.19 -3.57
CA ASP A 693 -31.73 1.28 -4.72
C ASP A 693 -30.42 1.21 -5.48
N THR A 694 -29.85 2.38 -5.80
CA THR A 694 -28.54 2.47 -6.44
C THR A 694 -27.47 1.80 -5.57
N TRP A 695 -27.46 2.06 -4.25
CA TRP A 695 -26.54 1.42 -3.30
C TRP A 695 -26.65 -0.11 -3.34
N SER A 696 -27.87 -0.63 -3.28
CA SER A 696 -28.14 -2.06 -3.29
C SER A 696 -27.63 -2.72 -4.58
N GLN A 697 -27.85 -2.06 -5.72
CA GLN A 697 -27.41 -2.55 -7.02
C GLN A 697 -25.89 -2.56 -7.20
N GLN A 698 -25.19 -1.62 -6.55
CA GLN A 698 -23.75 -1.43 -6.72
C GLN A 698 -22.89 -2.20 -5.70
N TYR A 699 -23.43 -2.52 -4.52
CA TYR A 699 -22.64 -3.12 -3.43
C TYR A 699 -23.14 -4.47 -2.91
N LEU A 700 -24.40 -4.84 -3.17
CA LEU A 700 -24.99 -6.07 -2.62
C LEU A 700 -25.21 -7.16 -3.66
N GLN A 701 -24.74 -6.88 -4.86
CA GLN A 701 -24.68 -7.78 -6.00
C GLN A 701 -23.51 -7.32 -6.86
N LEU A 702 -23.07 -8.18 -7.78
CA LEU A 702 -22.07 -7.84 -8.77
C LEU A 702 -22.74 -7.36 -10.06
N PRO A 703 -22.87 -6.04 -10.31
CA PRO A 703 -23.34 -5.56 -11.60
C PRO A 703 -22.29 -5.82 -12.71
N PRO A 704 -22.73 -5.96 -13.96
CA PRO A 704 -21.84 -5.97 -15.11
C PRO A 704 -20.93 -4.73 -15.13
N PRO A 705 -19.67 -4.85 -15.57
CA PRO A 705 -18.69 -3.75 -15.56
C PRO A 705 -19.19 -2.42 -16.10
N SER A 706 -19.92 -2.41 -17.21
CA SER A 706 -20.46 -1.20 -17.86
C SER A 706 -21.51 -0.45 -17.04
N GLN A 707 -22.04 -1.07 -15.99
CA GLN A 707 -23.04 -0.49 -15.11
C GLN A 707 -22.53 -0.25 -13.69
N ARG A 708 -21.23 -0.49 -13.45
CA ARG A 708 -20.60 -0.12 -12.19
C ARG A 708 -20.51 1.39 -12.11
N ILE A 709 -20.92 1.93 -10.98
CA ILE A 709 -20.78 3.34 -10.64
C ILE A 709 -19.63 3.42 -9.64
N ASP A 710 -18.59 4.19 -9.96
CA ASP A 710 -17.39 4.31 -9.12
C ASP A 710 -17.74 4.86 -7.72
N HIS A 711 -18.57 5.91 -7.69
CA HIS A 711 -19.04 6.59 -6.48
C HIS A 711 -20.58 6.70 -6.49
N PRO A 712 -21.31 5.65 -6.07
CA PRO A 712 -22.78 5.64 -6.01
C PRO A 712 -23.35 6.41 -4.81
N LEU A 713 -22.53 7.21 -4.13
CA LEU A 713 -22.92 8.07 -3.02
C LEU A 713 -22.32 9.46 -3.23
N THR A 714 -22.99 10.48 -2.72
CA THR A 714 -22.49 11.86 -2.78
C THR A 714 -22.35 12.45 -1.39
N ILE A 715 -21.27 13.18 -1.15
CA ILE A 715 -21.09 13.95 0.08
C ILE A 715 -21.39 15.43 -0.18
N THR A 716 -22.25 16.01 0.65
CA THR A 716 -22.57 17.44 0.64
C THR A 716 -22.23 18.06 1.99
N THR A 717 -22.16 19.39 2.03
CA THR A 717 -22.09 20.10 3.30
C THR A 717 -23.36 19.87 4.09
N ALA A 718 -23.22 19.80 5.40
CA ALA A 718 -24.37 19.90 6.28
C ALA A 718 -24.94 21.32 6.15
N VAL A 719 -26.10 21.45 5.50
CA VAL A 719 -26.90 22.67 5.62
C VAL A 719 -27.61 22.57 6.98
N PRO A 720 -27.59 23.61 7.82
CA PRO A 720 -28.49 23.69 8.96
C PRO A 720 -29.93 23.84 8.44
N THR A 721 -30.49 22.77 7.90
CA THR A 721 -31.93 22.64 7.79
C THR A 721 -32.44 22.52 9.20
N TYR A 722 -33.11 23.57 9.69
CA TYR A 722 -34.09 23.42 10.75
C TYR A 722 -34.89 22.14 10.47
N PRO A 723 -35.03 21.21 11.43
CA PRO A 723 -35.85 20.03 11.20
C PRO A 723 -37.19 20.52 10.67
N ALA A 724 -37.63 19.97 9.55
CA ALA A 724 -38.94 20.28 9.00
C ALA A 724 -39.94 20.12 10.15
N LEU A 725 -40.94 21.00 10.23
CA LEU A 725 -41.96 21.06 11.30
C LEU A 725 -42.74 19.74 11.53
N ASN A 726 -42.39 18.64 10.85
CA ASN A 726 -42.97 17.30 10.92
C ASN A 726 -41.91 16.16 10.98
N THR A 727 -40.68 16.39 11.47
CA THR A 727 -39.68 15.32 11.63
C THR A 727 -39.98 14.46 12.86
N GLN A 728 -40.39 13.21 12.65
CA GLN A 728 -40.53 12.23 13.73
C GLN A 728 -39.14 11.64 14.02
N VAL A 729 -38.56 11.98 15.18
CA VAL A 729 -37.41 11.24 15.71
C VAL A 729 -37.94 9.88 16.14
N VAL A 730 -37.44 8.83 15.50
CA VAL A 730 -37.94 7.49 15.71
C VAL A 730 -37.06 6.74 16.69
N SER A 731 -35.74 6.79 16.57
CA SER A 731 -34.82 6.20 17.55
C SER A 731 -33.81 7.24 18.06
N HIS A 732 -33.53 7.23 19.36
CA HIS A 732 -32.58 8.14 20.00
C HIS A 732 -31.73 7.39 21.04
N THR A 733 -30.44 7.70 21.10
CA THR A 733 -29.57 7.30 22.21
C THR A 733 -28.77 8.50 22.69
N GLU A 734 -28.74 8.71 24.01
CA GLU A 734 -27.88 9.73 24.60
C GLU A 734 -26.46 9.18 24.72
N LEU A 735 -25.50 9.86 24.08
CA LEU A 735 -24.10 9.56 24.31
C LEU A 735 -23.64 10.14 25.66
N PRO A 736 -22.76 9.43 26.39
CA PRO A 736 -22.12 9.99 27.56
C PRO A 736 -21.46 11.33 27.22
N LYS A 737 -21.69 12.34 28.04
CA LYS A 737 -21.08 13.67 27.84
C LYS A 737 -19.56 13.65 27.95
N GLY A 738 -18.97 12.65 28.60
CA GLY A 738 -17.52 12.53 28.65
C GLY A 738 -17.05 11.09 28.62
N SER A 739 -15.79 10.93 28.23
CA SER A 739 -15.13 9.64 28.18
C SER A 739 -13.71 9.75 28.76
N ILE A 740 -13.25 8.65 29.35
CA ILE A 740 -11.88 8.48 29.80
C ILE A 740 -11.27 7.26 29.12
N ARG A 741 -10.09 7.44 28.51
CA ARG A 741 -9.37 6.37 27.78
C ARG A 741 -7.95 6.26 28.30
N PHE A 742 -7.59 5.05 28.71
CA PHE A 742 -6.23 4.72 29.11
C PHE A 742 -5.45 4.14 27.93
N THR A 743 -4.36 4.78 27.55
CA THR A 743 -3.53 4.34 26.41
C THR A 743 -2.05 4.37 26.76
N PRO A 744 -1.27 3.34 26.39
CA PRO A 744 0.18 3.45 26.43
C PRO A 744 0.66 4.40 25.32
N SER A 745 1.79 5.07 25.53
CA SER A 745 2.52 5.74 24.45
C SER A 745 4.03 5.55 24.59
N LEU A 746 4.71 5.55 23.45
CA LEU A 746 6.16 5.56 23.35
C LEU A 746 6.57 6.91 22.79
N GLN A 747 7.49 7.58 23.48
CA GLN A 747 8.18 8.75 22.96
C GLN A 747 9.65 8.38 22.83
N GLN A 748 10.24 8.65 21.67
CA GLN A 748 11.61 8.31 21.38
C GLN A 748 12.32 9.46 20.68
N SER A 749 13.60 9.63 20.98
CA SER A 749 14.51 10.52 20.28
C SER A 749 15.77 9.71 19.95
N ILE A 750 16.13 9.69 18.68
CA ILE A 750 17.30 8.93 18.19
C ILE A 750 18.33 9.95 17.69
N GLY A 751 19.54 9.84 18.25
CA GLY A 751 20.74 10.42 17.65
C GLY A 751 21.13 11.81 18.10
N GLY A 752 20.54 12.34 19.16
CA GLY A 752 21.12 13.51 19.83
C GLY A 752 22.47 13.18 20.49
N PRO A 753 23.18 14.19 21.02
CA PRO A 753 24.39 13.99 21.82
C PRO A 753 24.21 13.08 23.04
N ASP A 754 22.97 12.91 23.49
CA ASP A 754 22.60 12.01 24.59
C ASP A 754 22.33 10.55 24.13
N GLY A 755 22.44 10.26 22.82
CA GLY A 755 22.26 8.94 22.24
C GLY A 755 20.80 8.59 21.96
N TYR A 756 20.39 7.35 22.28
CA TYR A 756 19.00 6.91 22.16
C TYR A 756 18.23 7.19 23.45
N LEU A 757 17.23 8.06 23.37
CA LEU A 757 16.35 8.38 24.48
C LEU A 757 14.95 7.85 24.23
N PHE A 758 14.33 7.27 25.25
CA PHE A 758 12.96 6.79 25.17
C PHE A 758 12.22 6.96 26.50
N GLY A 759 10.90 7.07 26.40
CA GLY A 759 9.98 7.01 27.52
C GLY A 759 8.73 6.22 27.14
N ILE A 760 8.36 5.26 28.00
CA ILE A 760 7.08 4.56 27.95
C ILE A 760 6.16 5.20 28.98
N PHE A 761 4.99 5.62 28.51
CA PHE A 761 4.03 6.36 29.32
C PHE A 761 2.69 5.64 29.38
N ALA A 762 2.00 5.82 30.49
CA ALA A 762 0.59 5.53 30.65
C ALA A 762 -0.19 6.84 30.60
N ASN A 763 -1.09 6.98 29.62
CA ASN A 763 -1.90 8.18 29.43
C ASN A 763 -3.33 7.92 29.91
N ALA A 764 -3.91 8.88 30.62
CA ALA A 764 -5.34 9.01 30.84
C ALA A 764 -5.84 10.20 30.02
N ASN A 765 -6.52 9.90 28.92
CA ASN A 765 -7.11 10.91 28.03
C ASN A 765 -8.56 11.12 28.46
N VAL A 766 -8.94 12.37 28.68
CA VAL A 766 -10.29 12.77 29.05
C VAL A 766 -10.85 13.66 27.95
N ASP A 767 -12.10 13.41 27.57
CA ASP A 767 -12.91 14.32 26.77
C ASP A 767 -14.25 14.56 27.45
N TYR A 768 -14.78 15.78 27.37
CA TYR A 768 -16.06 16.17 27.95
C TYR A 768 -16.77 17.22 27.10
N LYS A 769 -17.89 16.85 26.49
CA LYS A 769 -18.81 17.71 25.74
C LYS A 769 -19.59 18.63 26.69
N LEU A 770 -19.51 19.93 26.43
CA LEU A 770 -20.19 20.96 27.22
C LEU A 770 -21.55 21.31 26.60
N TRP A 771 -21.53 21.76 25.34
CA TRP A 771 -22.69 22.08 24.50
C TRP A 771 -22.35 21.81 23.03
N THR A 772 -23.25 22.14 22.11
CA THR A 772 -23.06 21.87 20.67
C THR A 772 -21.77 22.51 20.14
N GLY A 773 -20.91 21.68 19.57
CA GLY A 773 -19.60 22.06 19.05
C GLY A 773 -18.57 22.41 20.13
N SER A 774 -18.89 22.31 21.42
CA SER A 774 -17.95 22.67 22.49
C SER A 774 -17.60 21.51 23.40
N TRP A 775 -16.30 21.34 23.66
CA TRP A 775 -15.78 20.31 24.53
C TRP A 775 -14.47 20.75 25.21
N VAL A 776 -14.17 20.10 26.33
CA VAL A 776 -12.87 20.15 26.98
C VAL A 776 -12.21 18.81 26.77
N ASP A 777 -10.94 18.81 26.40
CA ASP A 777 -10.13 17.60 26.34
C ASP A 777 -8.77 17.81 27.02
N GLY A 778 -8.22 16.76 27.59
CA GLY A 778 -6.94 16.82 28.27
C GLY A 778 -6.31 15.45 28.45
N THR A 779 -5.02 15.45 28.69
CA THR A 779 -4.23 14.23 28.88
C THR A 779 -3.42 14.34 30.15
N ALA A 780 -3.59 13.39 31.06
CA ALA A 780 -2.67 13.17 32.17
C ALA A 780 -1.73 12.02 31.80
N GLN A 781 -0.43 12.26 31.84
CA GLN A 781 0.58 11.33 31.36
C GLN A 781 1.55 10.98 32.47
N VAL A 782 1.69 9.69 32.77
CA VAL A 782 2.65 9.18 33.77
C VAL A 782 3.76 8.44 33.06
N ARG A 783 5.00 8.87 33.31
CA ARG A 783 6.21 8.20 32.83
C ARG A 783 6.44 6.92 33.63
N VAL A 784 6.34 5.76 32.98
CA VAL A 784 6.43 4.45 33.64
C VAL A 784 7.89 3.99 33.67
N VAL A 785 8.53 3.99 32.51
CA VAL A 785 9.93 3.61 32.30
C VAL A 785 10.54 4.56 31.28
N ASP A 786 11.78 4.99 31.50
CA ASP A 786 12.51 5.87 30.61
C ASP A 786 14.02 5.76 30.85
N ASN A 787 14.79 6.48 30.03
CA ASN A 787 16.21 6.73 30.25
C ASN A 787 16.55 8.22 30.11
N TYR A 788 15.61 9.11 30.44
CA TYR A 788 15.80 10.56 30.30
C TYR A 788 16.77 11.15 31.32
N ASP A 789 17.14 10.42 32.37
CA ASP A 789 18.26 10.78 33.25
C ASP A 789 19.60 10.91 32.51
N ASN A 790 19.71 10.33 31.30
CA ASN A 790 20.87 10.49 30.43
C ASN A 790 20.82 11.76 29.56
N TYR A 791 19.74 12.55 29.65
CA TYR A 791 19.61 13.81 28.91
C TYR A 791 20.53 14.86 29.52
N SER A 792 21.48 15.37 28.75
CA SER A 792 22.47 16.35 29.18
C SER A 792 22.69 17.48 28.17
N TYR A 793 22.22 17.31 26.93
CA TYR A 793 22.43 18.28 25.86
C TYR A 793 21.25 19.23 25.68
N VAL A 794 21.52 20.53 25.76
CA VAL A 794 20.62 21.56 25.28
C VAL A 794 21.24 22.15 24.02
N ALA A 795 20.51 22.11 22.91
CA ALA A 795 21.02 22.59 21.64
C ALA A 795 21.35 24.08 21.70
N ASP A 796 22.38 24.55 21.01
CA ASP A 796 22.63 25.99 20.89
C ASP A 796 21.59 26.64 19.96
N SER A 797 21.10 27.82 20.35
CA SER A 797 20.21 28.68 19.57
C SER A 797 20.27 30.11 20.08
N ASN A 798 20.31 31.05 19.13
CA ASN A 798 20.21 32.49 19.40
C ASN A 798 18.75 32.99 19.32
N LEU A 799 17.80 32.10 19.01
CA LEU A 799 16.38 32.38 19.00
C LEU A 799 15.75 32.14 20.38
N PRO A 800 14.55 32.69 20.63
CA PRO A 800 13.74 32.25 21.74
C PRO A 800 13.56 30.73 21.76
N ARG A 801 13.71 30.14 22.95
CA ARG A 801 13.75 28.69 23.15
C ARG A 801 12.35 28.08 23.15
N VAL A 802 11.82 27.80 21.97
CA VAL A 802 10.44 27.34 21.77
C VAL A 802 10.30 25.82 21.60
N ARG A 803 11.40 25.11 21.30
CA ARG A 803 11.47 23.65 21.14
C ARG A 803 12.73 23.02 21.74
N THR A 804 13.85 23.73 21.76
CA THR A 804 15.15 23.17 22.19
C THR A 804 15.23 22.82 23.68
N ASN A 805 14.35 23.37 24.53
CA ASN A 805 14.22 22.99 25.95
C ASN A 805 13.44 21.67 26.17
N PHE A 806 13.27 20.85 25.13
CA PHE A 806 12.50 19.59 25.19
C PHE A 806 12.89 18.68 26.36
N GLY A 807 14.19 18.56 26.68
CA GLY A 807 14.65 17.75 27.80
C GLY A 807 14.08 18.17 29.15
N GLU A 808 14.08 19.46 29.45
CA GLU A 808 13.55 20.01 30.71
C GLU A 808 12.07 19.65 30.90
N TYR A 809 11.28 19.78 29.83
CA TYR A 809 9.87 19.38 29.85
C TYR A 809 9.68 17.87 30.05
N MET A 810 10.66 17.05 29.64
CA MET A 810 10.61 15.61 29.81
C MET A 810 11.19 15.12 31.13
N THR A 811 12.02 15.87 31.85
CA THR A 811 12.68 15.39 33.07
C THR A 811 12.15 16.02 34.35
N THR A 812 11.63 17.26 34.29
CA THR A 812 11.22 18.02 35.49
C THR A 812 10.14 17.32 36.31
N SER A 813 9.20 16.62 35.68
CA SER A 813 8.15 15.87 36.36
C SER A 813 7.91 14.50 35.74
N ARG A 814 7.56 13.53 36.61
CA ARG A 814 7.12 12.19 36.19
C ARG A 814 5.64 12.17 35.76
N LEU A 815 4.84 13.07 36.32
CA LEU A 815 3.43 13.27 35.97
C LEU A 815 3.32 14.57 35.17
N LEU A 816 2.94 14.45 33.90
CA LEU A 816 2.83 15.53 32.94
C LEU A 816 1.37 15.79 32.58
N MET A 817 1.08 17.02 32.15
CA MET A 817 -0.17 17.37 31.47
C MET A 817 0.15 17.98 30.09
N PRO A 818 0.40 17.12 29.08
CA PRO A 818 0.77 17.57 27.74
C PRO A 818 -0.23 18.55 27.14
N ASN A 819 -1.53 18.35 27.41
CA ASN A 819 -2.57 19.26 26.96
C ASN A 819 -3.76 19.26 27.93
N LEU A 820 -4.44 20.40 28.02
CA LEU A 820 -5.74 20.58 28.64
C LEU A 820 -6.39 21.82 28.00
N GLN A 821 -7.27 21.59 27.03
CA GLN A 821 -7.81 22.66 26.20
C GLN A 821 -9.34 22.60 26.13
N TRP A 822 -9.95 23.78 26.12
CA TRP A 822 -11.32 24.00 25.70
C TRP A 822 -11.36 24.28 24.20
N ASN A 823 -12.40 23.82 23.53
CA ASN A 823 -12.62 24.00 22.10
C ASN A 823 -14.07 24.42 21.81
N GLN A 824 -14.25 25.19 20.74
CA GLN A 824 -15.53 25.48 20.11
C GLN A 824 -15.40 25.35 18.59
N PHE A 825 -15.96 24.29 18.04
CA PHE A 825 -16.13 24.06 16.62
C PHE A 825 -17.48 24.59 16.14
N LYS A 826 -17.51 25.18 14.94
CA LYS A 826 -18.74 25.66 14.31
C LYS A 826 -18.68 25.47 12.79
N SER A 827 -19.77 24.97 12.20
CA SER A 827 -20.03 25.06 10.77
C SER A 827 -20.88 26.29 10.50
N PHE A 828 -20.38 27.23 9.70
CA PHE A 828 -21.08 28.47 9.35
C PHE A 828 -21.97 28.33 8.09
N GLY A 829 -22.00 27.14 7.49
CA GLY A 829 -22.58 26.92 6.17
C GLY A 829 -21.68 27.46 5.05
N ASN A 830 -22.12 27.31 3.80
CA ASN A 830 -21.37 27.77 2.61
C ASN A 830 -19.91 27.26 2.56
N ASN A 831 -19.66 26.03 3.04
CA ASN A 831 -18.34 25.40 3.07
C ASN A 831 -17.32 26.08 4.02
N LEU A 832 -17.77 26.91 4.96
CA LEU A 832 -16.94 27.63 5.91
C LEU A 832 -17.05 27.02 7.31
N TYR A 833 -15.90 26.72 7.90
CA TYR A 833 -15.78 26.08 9.21
C TYR A 833 -14.87 26.94 10.11
N GLY A 834 -15.16 26.95 11.41
CA GLY A 834 -14.36 27.67 12.42
C GLY A 834 -14.09 26.82 13.65
N LEU A 835 -12.93 27.02 14.25
CA LEU A 835 -12.52 26.41 15.51
C LEU A 835 -11.90 27.51 16.38
N ALA A 836 -12.36 27.67 17.61
CA ALA A 836 -11.68 28.46 18.63
C ALA A 836 -11.21 27.54 19.75
N TYR A 837 -10.04 27.81 20.33
CA TYR A 837 -9.48 27.02 21.42
C TYR A 837 -8.74 27.88 22.44
N ALA A 838 -8.73 27.42 23.69
CA ALA A 838 -8.06 28.08 24.79
C ALA A 838 -7.58 27.08 25.85
N GLY A 839 -6.47 27.39 26.52
CA GLY A 839 -5.93 26.60 27.63
C GLY A 839 -4.50 26.17 27.37
N TYR A 840 -4.18 24.94 27.74
CA TYR A 840 -2.87 24.33 27.60
C TYR A 840 -2.82 23.53 26.31
N LEU A 841 -2.27 24.14 25.25
CA LEU A 841 -2.44 23.69 23.86
C LEU A 841 -1.43 22.60 23.47
N ASP A 842 -0.19 22.75 23.92
CA ASP A 842 0.87 21.75 23.74
C ASP A 842 1.75 21.64 25.01
N PRO A 843 2.72 20.70 25.06
CA PRO A 843 3.58 20.52 26.23
C PRO A 843 4.33 21.79 26.68
N MET A 844 4.61 22.72 25.76
CA MET A 844 5.45 23.90 25.97
C MET A 844 4.66 25.21 26.00
N PHE A 845 3.44 25.25 25.45
CA PHE A 845 2.67 26.47 25.26
C PHE A 845 1.22 26.35 25.73
N ALA A 846 0.78 27.39 26.45
CA ALA A 846 -0.61 27.65 26.75
C ALA A 846 -1.04 28.93 26.04
N GLY A 847 -2.32 29.09 25.75
CA GLY A 847 -2.80 30.30 25.12
C GLY A 847 -4.20 30.19 24.55
N VAL A 848 -4.48 31.07 23.60
CA VAL A 848 -5.75 31.13 22.89
C VAL A 848 -5.48 31.19 21.39
N GLY A 849 -6.37 30.63 20.59
CA GLY A 849 -6.27 30.72 19.14
C GLY A 849 -7.58 30.39 18.45
N ALA A 850 -7.58 30.65 17.15
CA ALA A 850 -8.69 30.32 16.28
C ALA A 850 -8.20 29.93 14.88
N GLU A 851 -8.98 29.08 14.23
CA GLU A 851 -8.79 28.66 12.85
C GLU A 851 -10.09 28.88 12.07
N ILE A 852 -9.96 29.27 10.81
CA ILE A 852 -11.05 29.30 9.83
C ILE A 852 -10.62 28.49 8.62
N LEU A 853 -11.51 27.63 8.11
CA LEU A 853 -11.26 26.76 6.96
C LEU A 853 -12.39 26.91 5.94
N TYR A 854 -12.02 27.24 4.70
CA TYR A 854 -12.90 27.08 3.55
C TYR A 854 -12.62 25.75 2.86
N ARG A 855 -13.61 24.85 2.86
CA ARG A 855 -13.48 23.50 2.30
C ARG A 855 -14.79 23.01 1.72
N LYS A 856 -14.85 22.90 0.40
CA LYS A 856 -16.01 22.37 -0.31
C LYS A 856 -15.90 20.84 -0.40
N PRO A 857 -17.00 20.10 -0.16
CA PRO A 857 -17.02 18.64 -0.30
C PRO A 857 -16.55 18.18 -1.68
N ASN A 858 -15.78 17.09 -1.71
CA ASN A 858 -15.31 16.45 -2.92
C ASN A 858 -14.51 17.40 -3.87
N GLN A 859 -13.89 18.44 -3.30
CA GLN A 859 -12.91 19.26 -4.00
C GLN A 859 -11.51 18.84 -3.56
N PRO A 860 -10.52 18.85 -4.47
CA PRO A 860 -9.15 18.44 -4.14
C PRO A 860 -8.40 19.50 -3.32
N TRP A 861 -9.02 20.61 -2.92
CA TRP A 861 -8.31 21.70 -2.25
C TRP A 861 -9.12 22.33 -1.12
N ALA A 862 -8.40 22.90 -0.16
CA ALA A 862 -8.95 23.70 0.92
C ALA A 862 -7.99 24.84 1.28
N VAL A 863 -8.51 25.91 1.90
CA VAL A 863 -7.71 27.03 2.38
C VAL A 863 -8.07 27.33 3.82
N GLY A 864 -7.07 27.31 4.69
CA GLY A 864 -7.18 27.56 6.11
C GLY A 864 -6.37 28.77 6.55
N VAL A 865 -6.82 29.45 7.61
CA VAL A 865 -6.06 30.48 8.30
C VAL A 865 -6.15 30.21 9.79
N ASP A 866 -5.01 30.22 10.48
CA ASP A 866 -4.93 30.14 11.93
C ASP A 866 -4.22 31.36 12.53
N LEU A 867 -4.63 31.72 13.75
CA LEU A 867 -4.00 32.78 14.55
C LEU A 867 -4.00 32.36 16.02
N ASN A 868 -2.84 32.48 16.66
CA ASN A 868 -2.62 32.05 18.03
C ASN A 868 -1.87 33.13 18.80
N HIS A 869 -2.22 33.29 20.07
CA HIS A 869 -1.44 34.05 21.03
C HIS A 869 -1.15 33.13 22.22
N VAL A 870 0.13 32.84 22.44
CA VAL A 870 0.59 31.82 23.37
C VAL A 870 1.67 32.34 24.29
N ARG A 871 1.74 31.74 25.47
CA ARG A 871 2.76 31.96 26.49
C ARG A 871 3.39 30.61 26.85
N GLN A 872 4.69 30.60 27.04
CA GLN A 872 5.43 29.40 27.37
C GLN A 872 5.03 28.89 28.77
N ARG A 873 5.03 27.57 28.96
CA ARG A 873 4.62 26.88 30.19
C ARG A 873 5.82 26.58 31.08
N ASP A 874 5.59 26.37 32.37
CA ASP A 874 6.63 25.86 33.25
C ASP A 874 7.04 24.43 32.85
N PHE A 875 8.30 24.05 33.10
CA PHE A 875 8.85 22.77 32.65
C PHE A 875 8.17 21.54 33.27
N ASP A 876 7.50 21.68 34.41
CA ASP A 876 6.72 20.60 35.02
C ASP A 876 5.44 20.24 34.23
N GLN A 877 5.08 21.07 33.25
CA GLN A 877 3.86 20.96 32.45
C GLN A 877 2.57 20.97 33.29
N HIS A 878 2.56 21.57 34.47
CA HIS A 878 1.34 21.74 35.26
C HIS A 878 0.61 23.01 34.79
N PHE A 879 0.23 23.89 35.72
CA PHE A 879 -0.57 25.08 35.42
C PHE A 879 0.26 26.36 35.31
N GLY A 880 1.55 26.32 35.64
CA GLY A 880 2.45 27.48 35.63
C GLY A 880 2.87 27.94 34.23
N LEU A 881 3.28 29.21 34.13
CA LEU A 881 3.63 29.89 32.88
C LEU A 881 4.90 30.72 33.07
N GLN A 882 5.74 30.72 32.03
CA GLN A 882 6.96 31.52 31.93
C GLN A 882 6.68 32.89 31.27
N ASP A 883 7.69 33.75 31.22
CA ASP A 883 7.54 35.13 30.72
C ASP A 883 7.46 35.24 29.18
N TYR A 884 7.94 34.23 28.44
CA TYR A 884 7.98 34.30 26.98
C TYR A 884 6.58 34.17 26.36
N GLU A 885 6.24 35.12 25.48
CA GLU A 885 5.00 35.15 24.71
C GLU A 885 5.29 35.23 23.21
N ALA A 886 4.43 34.58 22.43
CA ALA A 886 4.49 34.61 20.98
C ALA A 886 3.08 34.75 20.39
N THR A 887 2.99 35.51 19.28
CA THR A 887 1.82 35.50 18.41
C THR A 887 2.21 34.79 17.12
N THR A 888 1.48 33.75 16.74
CA THR A 888 1.77 32.95 15.54
C THR A 888 0.54 32.84 14.67
N GLY A 889 0.72 32.53 13.39
CA GLY A 889 -0.41 32.29 12.51
C GLY A 889 0.03 32.04 11.10
N ASN A 890 -0.68 31.15 10.41
CA ASN A 890 -0.36 30.75 9.05
C ASN A 890 -1.60 30.81 8.16
N ILE A 891 -1.36 31.09 6.87
CA ILE A 891 -2.30 30.78 5.81
C ILE A 891 -1.83 29.46 5.20
N SER A 892 -2.72 28.47 5.17
CA SER A 892 -2.44 27.14 4.66
C SER A 892 -3.31 26.83 3.43
N VAL A 893 -2.67 26.35 2.37
CA VAL A 893 -3.32 25.78 1.20
C VAL A 893 -3.09 24.27 1.21
N TYR A 894 -4.18 23.53 1.12
CA TYR A 894 -4.20 22.06 1.04
C TYR A 894 -4.60 21.67 -0.38
N TRP A 895 -3.88 20.73 -0.98
CA TRP A 895 -4.14 20.27 -2.33
C TRP A 895 -3.82 18.77 -2.50
N ASP A 896 -4.86 17.98 -2.71
CA ASP A 896 -4.82 16.61 -3.23
C ASP A 896 -4.56 16.67 -4.75
N THR A 897 -3.33 16.39 -5.14
CA THR A 897 -2.91 16.54 -6.54
C THR A 897 -3.46 15.41 -7.40
N PRO A 898 -3.90 15.67 -8.64
CA PRO A 898 -4.47 14.63 -9.50
C PRO A 898 -3.44 13.65 -10.05
N TRP A 899 -2.15 13.83 -9.74
CA TRP A 899 -1.06 12.97 -10.19
C TRP A 899 -0.43 12.25 -8.98
N TYR A 900 -0.22 10.94 -9.11
CA TYR A 900 0.54 10.13 -8.16
C TYR A 900 0.00 10.09 -6.70
N ASP A 901 -1.25 10.48 -6.45
CA ASP A 901 -1.90 10.44 -5.12
C ASP A 901 -1.10 11.20 -4.04
N VAL A 902 -0.64 12.42 -4.38
CA VAL A 902 0.17 13.27 -3.51
C VAL A 902 -0.66 14.36 -2.87
N ASP A 903 -0.69 14.37 -1.54
CA ASP A 903 -1.20 15.45 -0.70
C ASP A 903 -0.11 16.52 -0.52
N MET A 904 -0.42 17.76 -0.87
CA MET A 904 0.43 18.92 -0.70
C MET A 904 -0.19 19.91 0.28
N LYS A 905 0.57 20.31 1.31
CA LYS A 905 0.20 21.38 2.25
C LYS A 905 1.29 22.44 2.25
N VAL A 906 0.94 23.64 1.81
CA VAL A 906 1.81 24.82 1.90
C VAL A 906 1.26 25.72 2.98
N SER A 907 2.08 26.13 3.93
CA SER A 907 1.70 27.10 4.95
C SER A 907 2.68 28.25 4.98
N ALA A 908 2.22 29.50 5.05
CA ALA A 908 3.08 30.67 5.15
C ALA A 908 2.60 31.60 6.26
N GLY A 909 3.52 32.15 7.05
CA GLY A 909 3.19 33.08 8.13
C GLY A 909 4.29 33.19 9.19
N GLN A 910 3.88 33.46 10.43
CA GLN A 910 4.78 33.65 11.57
C GLN A 910 4.78 32.43 12.48
N TYR A 911 5.98 31.99 12.88
CA TYR A 911 6.26 30.79 13.67
C TYR A 911 6.55 31.15 15.13
N LEU A 912 6.71 30.13 16.00
CA LEU A 912 6.77 30.31 17.46
C LEU A 912 7.91 31.19 17.93
N ALA A 913 9.08 31.14 17.29
CA ALA A 913 10.22 31.98 17.66
C ALA A 913 10.09 33.44 17.17
N GLY A 914 8.98 33.79 16.50
CA GLY A 914 8.70 35.10 15.93
C GLY A 914 9.17 35.27 14.48
N ASP A 915 9.82 34.25 13.92
CA ASP A 915 10.32 34.22 12.55
C ASP A 915 9.21 34.02 11.51
N LYS A 916 9.44 34.52 10.30
CA LYS A 916 8.46 34.48 9.20
C LYS A 916 8.97 33.60 8.08
N GLY A 917 8.11 32.71 7.59
CA GLY A 917 8.52 31.78 6.57
C GLY A 917 7.39 30.98 5.95
N ALA A 918 7.78 29.90 5.30
CA ALA A 918 6.86 28.94 4.71
C ALA A 918 7.30 27.49 4.96
N THR A 919 6.31 26.63 5.16
CA THR A 919 6.45 25.18 5.25
C THR A 919 5.81 24.55 4.03
N LEU A 920 6.55 23.66 3.36
CA LEU A 920 6.04 22.72 2.37
C LEU A 920 6.00 21.33 2.99
N ASP A 921 4.83 20.71 3.02
CA ASP A 921 4.61 19.32 3.44
C ASP A 921 4.03 18.55 2.25
N LEU A 922 4.70 17.45 1.89
CA LEU A 922 4.32 16.56 0.80
C LEU A 922 4.17 15.15 1.36
N SER A 923 3.06 14.50 1.07
CA SER A 923 2.86 13.09 1.43
C SER A 923 2.13 12.33 0.35
N ARG A 924 2.43 11.04 0.23
CA ARG A 924 1.67 10.11 -0.59
C ARG A 924 0.72 9.32 0.30
N GLN A 925 -0.56 9.26 -0.07
CA GLN A 925 -1.55 8.40 0.57
C GLN A 925 -1.75 7.12 -0.25
N PHE A 926 -1.61 5.96 0.39
CA PHE A 926 -1.90 4.66 -0.23
C PHE A 926 -3.38 4.32 -0.12
N ASN A 927 -3.83 3.38 -0.95
CA ASN A 927 -5.21 2.91 -0.99
C ASN A 927 -5.74 2.37 0.34
N ASN A 928 -4.89 2.02 1.30
CA ASN A 928 -5.30 1.58 2.64
C ASN A 928 -5.28 2.68 3.71
N GLY A 929 -4.98 3.92 3.31
CA GLY A 929 -4.92 5.11 4.16
C GLY A 929 -3.58 5.36 4.82
N VAL A 930 -2.58 4.47 4.65
CA VAL A 930 -1.20 4.74 5.08
C VAL A 930 -0.67 5.97 4.34
N LYS A 931 0.06 6.84 5.04
CA LYS A 931 0.75 8.00 4.44
C LYS A 931 2.25 7.92 4.67
N MET A 932 3.02 8.26 3.64
CA MET A 932 4.47 8.51 3.73
C MET A 932 4.73 9.94 3.26
N GLY A 933 5.35 10.76 4.09
CA GLY A 933 5.55 12.17 3.75
C GLY A 933 6.77 12.80 4.40
N GLY A 934 6.97 14.07 4.10
CA GLY A 934 8.01 14.89 4.70
C GLY A 934 7.73 16.36 4.51
N TRP A 935 8.33 17.17 5.38
CA TRP A 935 8.19 18.61 5.35
C TRP A 935 9.55 19.30 5.36
N ILE A 936 9.55 20.51 4.82
CA ILE A 936 10.64 21.47 4.92
C ILE A 936 10.06 22.83 5.27
N THR A 937 10.69 23.55 6.19
CA THR A 937 10.33 24.91 6.58
C THR A 937 11.53 25.83 6.40
N LYS A 938 11.35 26.89 5.61
CA LYS A 938 12.34 27.96 5.43
C LYS A 938 11.78 29.28 5.92
N THR A 939 12.54 29.97 6.77
CA THR A 939 12.17 31.27 7.34
C THR A 939 13.23 32.33 7.03
N ASP A 940 12.98 33.56 7.50
CA ASP A 940 13.85 34.72 7.37
C ASP A 940 15.07 34.71 8.30
N VAL A 941 15.17 33.71 9.18
CA VAL A 941 16.30 33.51 10.10
C VAL A 941 17.56 33.08 9.35
N SER A 942 18.70 33.68 9.71
CA SER A 942 20.01 33.30 9.17
C SER A 942 20.50 31.97 9.75
N SER A 943 21.38 31.25 9.05
CA SER A 943 21.94 29.99 9.55
C SER A 943 22.66 30.16 10.89
N GLU A 944 23.34 31.29 11.13
CA GLU A 944 24.01 31.62 12.40
C GLU A 944 23.01 31.77 13.57
N GLU A 945 21.82 32.33 13.33
CA GLU A 945 20.79 32.49 14.36
C GLU A 945 20.04 31.18 14.62
N PHE A 946 19.88 30.35 13.58
CA PHE A 946 19.23 29.04 13.65
C PHE A 946 20.04 28.04 14.49
N GLY A 947 21.36 28.18 14.55
CA GLY A 947 22.31 27.25 15.16
C GLY A 947 22.76 26.20 14.14
N GLU A 948 22.80 24.92 14.53
CA GLU A 948 23.11 23.84 13.58
C GLU A 948 22.00 23.69 12.53
N GLY A 949 22.31 24.04 11.27
CA GLY A 949 21.42 23.94 10.12
C GLY A 949 20.76 25.27 9.71
N SER A 950 19.97 25.25 8.64
CA SER A 950 19.36 26.48 8.07
C SER A 950 17.88 26.37 7.70
N LEU A 951 17.28 25.22 8.03
CA LEU A 951 15.88 24.89 7.77
C LEU A 951 15.41 23.76 8.70
N ASP A 952 14.16 23.85 9.13
CA ASP A 952 13.46 22.76 9.83
C ASP A 952 12.96 21.74 8.81
N LYS A 953 13.14 20.45 9.10
CA LYS A 953 12.84 19.35 8.17
C LYS A 953 12.55 18.07 8.90
N GLY A 954 11.72 17.23 8.31
CA GLY A 954 11.51 15.88 8.80
C GLY A 954 10.72 15.03 7.82
N ILE A 955 10.68 13.74 8.10
CA ILE A 955 9.88 12.76 7.38
C ILE A 955 8.97 12.01 8.35
N TYR A 956 7.87 11.48 7.85
CA TYR A 956 6.92 10.75 8.67
C TYR A 956 6.21 9.63 7.91
N VAL A 957 5.77 8.64 8.69
CA VAL A 957 4.88 7.56 8.25
C VAL A 957 3.66 7.56 9.17
N SER A 958 2.46 7.66 8.60
CA SER A 958 1.19 7.56 9.32
C SER A 958 0.48 6.27 8.94
N ILE A 959 0.20 5.42 9.93
CA ILE A 959 -0.46 4.13 9.76
C ILE A 959 -1.80 4.16 10.47
N PRO A 960 -2.94 4.14 9.76
CA PRO A 960 -4.25 4.02 10.40
C PRO A 960 -4.32 2.70 11.17
N LEU A 961 -4.72 2.75 12.45
CA LEU A 961 -4.86 1.55 13.29
C LEU A 961 -5.98 0.63 12.78
N ASP A 962 -6.88 1.16 11.96
CA ASP A 962 -7.85 0.38 11.19
C ASP A 962 -7.17 -0.68 10.31
N THR A 963 -5.93 -0.48 9.86
CA THR A 963 -5.21 -1.48 9.05
C THR A 963 -4.60 -2.60 9.89
N LEU A 964 -4.43 -2.41 11.20
CA LEU A 964 -3.69 -3.31 12.09
C LEU A 964 -4.59 -4.22 12.94
N PHE A 965 -5.78 -3.75 13.30
CA PHE A 965 -6.71 -4.45 14.19
C PHE A 965 -7.95 -4.96 13.45
N SER A 966 -8.54 -6.06 13.94
CA SER A 966 -9.82 -6.58 13.43
C SER A 966 -11.00 -5.70 13.83
N HIS A 967 -10.95 -4.99 14.97
CA HIS A 967 -12.00 -4.05 15.32
C HIS A 967 -11.83 -2.71 14.58
N TRP A 968 -12.92 -1.94 14.53
CA TRP A 968 -12.90 -0.57 14.02
C TRP A 968 -12.11 0.36 14.96
N SER A 969 -11.31 1.25 14.39
CA SER A 969 -10.54 2.27 15.09
C SER A 969 -10.48 3.55 14.25
N SER A 970 -10.66 4.71 14.86
CA SER A 970 -10.48 6.01 14.21
C SER A 970 -9.06 6.57 14.36
N ASN A 971 -8.19 5.87 15.11
CA ASN A 971 -6.84 6.34 15.45
C ASN A 971 -5.80 5.95 14.39
N SER A 972 -4.68 6.66 14.37
CA SER A 972 -3.47 6.35 13.61
C SER A 972 -2.23 6.30 14.51
N ALA A 973 -1.23 5.52 14.11
CA ALA A 973 0.13 5.60 14.65
C ALA A 973 1.01 6.41 13.70
N THR A 974 1.76 7.39 14.22
CA THR A 974 2.63 8.24 13.41
C THR A 974 4.07 8.09 13.89
N LEU A 975 4.95 7.71 12.97
CA LEU A 975 6.39 7.67 13.17
C LEU A 975 6.98 8.92 12.52
N VAL A 976 7.74 9.70 13.27
CA VAL A 976 8.36 10.95 12.79
C VAL A 976 9.86 10.85 12.99
N TYR A 977 10.63 11.18 11.96
CA TYR A 977 12.06 11.42 12.05
C TYR A 977 12.37 12.87 11.71
N GLN A 978 12.97 13.56 12.68
CA GLN A 978 13.44 14.92 12.55
C GLN A 978 14.92 14.95 12.99
N PRO A 979 15.88 15.22 12.08
CA PRO A 979 17.31 15.12 12.39
C PRO A 979 17.75 16.01 13.56
N LEU A 980 17.20 17.23 13.63
CA LEU A 980 17.50 18.22 14.67
C LEU A 980 16.21 18.93 15.06
N ILE A 981 15.90 18.92 16.37
CA ILE A 981 14.83 19.75 16.93
C ILE A 981 15.41 21.16 17.10
N ARG A 982 14.87 22.13 16.37
CA ARG A 982 15.36 23.52 16.34
C ARG A 982 14.19 24.47 16.62
N ASP A 983 14.54 25.70 17.01
CA ASP A 983 13.57 26.72 17.42
C ASP A 983 12.96 27.47 16.22
N GLY A 984 13.74 27.69 15.16
CA GLY A 984 13.28 28.37 13.94
C GLY A 984 12.34 27.50 13.10
N GLY A 985 11.31 28.10 12.51
CA GLY A 985 10.30 27.41 11.71
C GLY A 985 9.37 26.49 12.51
N ALA A 986 9.43 26.53 13.85
CA ALA A 986 8.61 25.69 14.72
C ALA A 986 7.15 26.20 14.76
N LYS A 987 6.20 25.32 14.42
CA LYS A 987 4.76 25.61 14.57
C LYS A 987 4.25 25.21 15.95
N LEU A 988 3.19 25.88 16.38
CA LEU A 988 2.37 25.43 17.50
C LEU A 988 1.75 24.08 17.17
N HIS A 989 1.95 23.08 18.02
CA HIS A 989 1.29 21.80 17.84
C HIS A 989 -0.14 21.90 18.38
N ARG A 990 -1.15 21.66 17.55
CA ARG A 990 -2.56 21.77 17.93
C ARG A 990 -3.17 20.39 17.90
N LYS A 991 -3.77 19.96 19.02
CA LYS A 991 -4.38 18.63 19.13
C LYS A 991 -5.56 18.43 18.17
N ASN A 992 -6.31 19.49 17.88
CA ASN A 992 -7.43 19.50 16.96
C ASN A 992 -7.17 20.55 15.87
N GLU A 993 -7.11 20.12 14.60
CA GLU A 993 -7.06 21.02 13.45
C GLU A 993 -8.38 20.96 12.66
N LEU A 994 -8.82 22.06 12.06
CA LEU A 994 -10.06 22.06 11.25
C LEU A 994 -9.99 21.11 10.06
N ILE A 995 -8.81 20.95 9.45
CA ILE A 995 -8.63 20.04 8.32
C ILE A 995 -8.96 18.60 8.71
N ASP A 996 -8.56 18.15 9.90
CA ASP A 996 -8.81 16.79 10.39
C ASP A 996 -10.27 16.62 10.83
N LEU A 997 -10.83 17.64 11.50
CA LEU A 997 -12.24 17.66 11.88
C LEU A 997 -13.16 17.60 10.66
N THR A 998 -12.73 18.14 9.51
CA THR A 998 -13.51 18.14 8.26
C THR A 998 -13.14 17.02 7.28
N SER A 999 -12.29 16.06 7.69
CA SER A 999 -11.79 14.95 6.85
C SER A 999 -12.80 14.18 5.98
N PRO A 1000 -14.07 13.93 6.36
CA PRO A 1000 -14.99 13.18 5.50
C PRO A 1000 -15.26 13.87 4.17
N LEU A 1001 -15.06 15.20 4.12
CA LEU A 1001 -15.25 16.00 2.93
C LEU A 1001 -14.14 15.78 1.89
N ASP A 1002 -13.06 15.07 2.25
CA ASP A 1002 -11.97 14.71 1.32
C ASP A 1002 -12.49 13.83 0.20
N LYS A 1003 -12.07 14.16 -1.01
CA LYS A 1003 -12.33 13.37 -2.21
C LYS A 1003 -11.83 11.93 -2.04
N SER A 1004 -10.61 11.76 -1.51
CA SER A 1004 -9.96 10.45 -1.34
C SER A 1004 -10.62 9.54 -0.29
N THR A 1005 -11.47 10.08 0.58
CA THR A 1005 -12.12 9.32 1.68
C THR A 1005 -12.87 8.06 1.20
N LEU A 1006 -13.45 8.13 0.00
CA LEU A 1006 -14.22 7.02 -0.59
C LEU A 1006 -13.37 6.08 -1.47
N ASP A 1007 -12.16 6.51 -1.79
CA ASP A 1007 -11.21 5.77 -2.63
C ASP A 1007 -10.36 4.80 -1.80
N ILE A 1008 -10.20 5.08 -0.49
CA ILE A 1008 -9.53 4.19 0.46
C ILE A 1008 -10.30 2.87 0.62
N LYS A 1009 -9.60 1.76 0.45
CA LYS A 1009 -10.10 0.39 0.47
C LYS A 1009 -9.20 -0.50 1.34
N ASN A 1010 -9.84 -1.41 2.06
CA ASN A 1010 -9.14 -2.46 2.78
C ASN A 1010 -8.63 -3.52 1.80
N PRO A 1011 -7.31 -3.77 1.71
CA PRO A 1011 -6.75 -4.72 0.75
C PRO A 1011 -7.20 -6.17 0.99
N LEU A 1012 -7.75 -6.47 2.19
CA LEU A 1012 -8.26 -7.79 2.57
C LEU A 1012 -9.80 -7.88 2.61
N ALA A 1013 -10.52 -6.92 2.03
CA ALA A 1013 -11.99 -6.93 2.04
C ALA A 1013 -12.63 -8.01 1.14
N HIS A 1014 -11.88 -8.54 0.16
CA HIS A 1014 -12.38 -9.44 -0.88
C HIS A 1014 -12.01 -10.90 -0.62
#